data_AF-A0A2N6FQG0-F1
#
_entry.id   AF-A0A2N6FQG0-F1
#
_cell.length_a   1.000
_cell.length_b   1.000
_cell.length_c   1.000
_cell.angle_alpha   90.00
_cell.angle_beta   90.00
_cell.angle_gamma   90.00
#
_symmetry.space_group_name_H-M   'P 1'
#
loop_
_entity.id
_entity.type
_entity.pdbx_description
1 polymer ?
#
loop_
_entity_poly.entity_id
_entity_poly.type
_entity_poly.pdbx_seq_one_letter_code
_entity_poly.pdbx_strand_id
1 'polypeptide(L)'
;MQSSPGLYIALLSIHGLIRGHDLELGRDADTGGQTLYVLELAQALAKRPEVARVELITQLVRDENVSPDYAKETAPLNDKLKILRIGTGQDEYLPKEQLWDQLDFFADNLASHFRDTGRLPDVIHSHYADAGQVGSHLASLLGVPLIHTGHSLGRVKRRRLLASGLTADEIETRFNMSRRIEAEELTLATAERVITSTHQEIEEQYDLYDHYQPEQMRVVPPGTNLTQFHPPTGGELQEPFFQELTRHLKEPGKPLVLALSRPDKRKNISALVEAYGLSEELQEKANLAIIAGNRDDIDDLDDGAQEVFHDLLVTIDRYDLYGRVSLPKHHRRDQVPLIYRIAAASGGVFVNPALTEPFGLTLIEAAASGLPIVATEDGGPNDIIGNCQNGFLIDPLEPETITAALLKLLDDHELWRECARRGQEGVEQHYSWDAHAERYLKIVRPIADRSELLQRGPISRRSSLYRDRAIVSDLDLNLLGDSNSLGDLRETLYRQRKKVSFMLATGRRLDSALKLMKKHRVPEPTVLITSSGTEIYYAPKLIADAAWAKHIDYQWAPKKIRKILTDFPGLKLQPKKEQSRFKLSYFIDPEVADIEEIKRLLHQEEQAAFVQLAFGQYLDILPLRASKGMALRYVVDRMGIPLERVFVAGGSGADEDMMRGNTLAAVVANRHHEELSQLDDIDRIYFSQQPHAAGILEALDHYDFFPRLPYSDTRRKTMKNKLLLCTDMDRTIMPNGHQPEHPEARRFFREFCSQPQVSLAYVTGRHLKLVEEAIAEYDLPVPDYVISDVGTKIYRHSKDGWDEISLWQQQIAAGWQGKNHQELLDALSPCKELRIQEESKQNDFKLSYYLSLNVPPQLILDWIEQQLAQLGVECELVWSIDDIEQVGLLDILPRDANKREAIVFLQNQLGLAHEQVLFAGDSGNDLPVLTSPLRSILVANADEALKKQVRELAVSYGCAKSLYIARDNTPPLGGNYAAGVLQGIAHFHPEYELPGE
;
A
#
# COMPACT_ATOMS: atom_id res chain seq x y z
N MET A 1 33.68 -14.39 -20.14
CA MET A 1 33.12 -13.32 -19.29
C MET A 1 31.73 -13.79 -18.87
N GLN A 2 31.54 -14.20 -17.62
CA GLN A 2 30.19 -14.46 -17.10
C GLN A 2 29.45 -13.12 -17.10
N SER A 3 28.36 -13.01 -17.84
CA SER A 3 27.52 -11.82 -17.87
C SER A 3 27.05 -11.53 -16.45
N SER A 4 27.35 -10.33 -15.93
CA SER A 4 26.75 -9.84 -14.69
C SER A 4 25.24 -10.04 -14.75
N PRO A 5 24.58 -10.53 -13.68
CA PRO A 5 23.11 -10.54 -13.65
C PRO A 5 22.59 -9.12 -13.91
N GLY A 6 21.53 -8.99 -14.71
CA GLY A 6 20.92 -7.69 -14.98
C GLY A 6 20.32 -7.07 -13.73
N LEU A 7 20.17 -5.74 -13.72
CA LEU A 7 19.70 -4.97 -12.57
C LEU A 7 18.23 -5.27 -12.24
N TYR A 8 17.92 -5.33 -10.94
CA TYR A 8 16.58 -5.30 -10.38
C TYR A 8 16.32 -3.91 -9.79
N ILE A 9 15.38 -3.19 -10.40
CA ILE A 9 15.01 -1.82 -10.04
C ILE A 9 13.60 -1.82 -9.44
N ALA A 10 13.47 -1.27 -8.23
CA ALA A 10 12.18 -1.04 -7.58
C ALA A 10 11.82 0.46 -7.70
N LEU A 11 10.78 0.78 -8.49
CA LEU A 11 10.26 2.14 -8.63
C LEU A 11 9.09 2.33 -7.65
N LEU A 12 9.16 3.31 -6.75
CA LEU A 12 8.07 3.62 -5.83
C LEU A 12 7.32 4.87 -6.28
N SER A 13 6.00 4.75 -6.46
CA SER A 13 5.06 5.85 -6.66
C SER A 13 3.78 5.50 -5.91
N ILE A 14 3.63 6.03 -4.70
CA ILE A 14 2.63 5.54 -3.73
C ILE A 14 1.26 6.14 -4.00
N HIS A 15 1.12 7.47 -3.94
CA HIS A 15 -0.13 8.15 -4.25
C HIS A 15 -0.56 8.06 -5.72
N GLY A 16 -1.84 8.34 -5.95
CA GLY A 16 -2.46 8.33 -7.27
C GLY A 16 -2.78 6.92 -7.76
N LEU A 17 -3.59 6.84 -8.80
CA LEU A 17 -4.07 5.58 -9.34
C LEU A 17 -3.20 5.11 -10.52
N ILE A 18 -2.50 3.98 -10.34
CA ILE A 18 -1.62 3.40 -11.35
C ILE A 18 -2.10 2.01 -11.80
N ARG A 19 -2.33 1.86 -13.11
CA ARG A 19 -2.58 0.59 -13.80
C ARG A 19 -1.87 0.58 -15.16
N GLY A 20 -1.69 -0.61 -15.74
CA GLY A 20 -0.88 -0.77 -16.96
C GLY A 20 -1.52 -0.31 -18.26
N HIS A 21 -2.82 -0.01 -18.23
CA HIS A 21 -3.63 0.40 -19.38
C HIS A 21 -4.68 1.41 -18.91
N ASP A 22 -5.17 2.26 -19.82
CA ASP A 22 -6.27 3.20 -19.56
C ASP A 22 -6.11 4.03 -18.27
N LEU A 23 -4.94 4.61 -18.02
CA LEU A 23 -4.71 5.40 -16.80
C LEU A 23 -5.77 6.50 -16.69
N GLU A 24 -6.34 6.66 -15.49
CA GLU A 24 -7.37 7.65 -15.17
C GLU A 24 -6.76 9.05 -15.01
N LEU A 25 -5.96 9.47 -15.99
CA LEU A 25 -5.24 10.74 -15.97
C LEU A 25 -6.22 11.90 -15.90
N GLY A 26 -6.01 12.80 -14.93
CA GLY A 26 -6.83 13.97 -14.70
C GLY A 26 -8.10 13.69 -13.88
N ARG A 27 -8.28 12.48 -13.35
CA ARG A 27 -9.36 12.18 -12.38
C ARG A 27 -9.31 13.12 -11.19
N ASP A 28 -8.12 13.34 -10.65
CA ASP A 28 -7.86 14.19 -9.50
C ASP A 28 -6.44 14.81 -9.57
N ALA A 29 -6.03 15.49 -8.50
CA ALA A 29 -4.72 16.13 -8.39
C ALA A 29 -3.55 15.14 -8.21
N ASP A 30 -3.84 13.85 -8.03
CA ASP A 30 -2.91 12.79 -7.64
C ASP A 30 -2.62 11.84 -8.80
N THR A 31 -3.58 11.70 -9.73
CA THR A 31 -3.48 10.85 -10.91
C THR A 31 -3.23 11.70 -12.16
N GLY A 32 -1.96 11.92 -12.51
CA GLY A 32 -1.59 12.83 -13.60
C GLY A 32 -0.21 12.58 -14.21
N GLY A 33 0.55 13.65 -14.42
CA GLY A 33 1.84 13.58 -15.12
C GLY A 33 2.85 12.63 -14.46
N GLN A 34 2.88 12.58 -13.13
CA GLN A 34 3.73 11.64 -12.39
C GLN A 34 3.36 10.18 -12.65
N THR A 35 2.08 9.80 -12.55
CA THR A 35 1.67 8.40 -12.74
C THR A 35 1.97 7.91 -14.15
N LEU A 36 1.80 8.77 -15.15
CA LEU A 36 2.21 8.50 -16.52
C LEU A 36 3.74 8.37 -16.64
N TYR A 37 4.49 9.34 -16.12
CA TYR A 37 5.97 9.35 -16.15
C TYR A 37 6.54 8.04 -15.64
N VAL A 38 6.11 7.61 -14.44
CA VAL A 38 6.72 6.45 -13.79
C VAL A 38 6.37 5.16 -14.52
N LEU A 39 5.15 5.05 -15.08
CA LEU A 39 4.78 3.91 -15.90
C LEU A 39 5.61 3.81 -17.19
N GLU A 40 5.75 4.93 -17.91
CA GLU A 40 6.52 4.95 -19.16
C GLU A 40 8.02 4.71 -18.91
N LEU A 41 8.57 5.27 -17.83
CA LEU A 41 9.91 4.96 -17.35
C LEU A 41 10.07 3.46 -17.08
N ALA A 42 9.13 2.86 -16.34
CA ALA A 42 9.15 1.44 -16.00
C ALA A 42 9.17 0.55 -17.25
N GLN A 43 8.35 0.90 -18.25
CA GLN A 43 8.29 0.21 -19.54
C GLN A 43 9.59 0.36 -20.33
N ALA A 44 10.19 1.55 -20.34
CA ALA A 44 11.45 1.80 -21.03
C ALA A 44 12.62 1.06 -20.39
N LEU A 45 12.73 1.07 -19.06
CA LEU A 45 13.74 0.31 -18.32
C LEU A 45 13.60 -1.20 -18.57
N ALA A 46 12.36 -1.72 -18.60
CA ALA A 46 12.12 -3.14 -18.85
C ALA A 46 12.58 -3.60 -20.25
N LYS A 47 12.60 -2.71 -21.25
CA LYS A 47 13.13 -3.02 -22.59
C LYS A 47 14.65 -3.17 -22.62
N ARG A 48 15.37 -2.63 -21.62
CA ARG A 48 16.84 -2.61 -21.61
C ARG A 48 17.42 -4.00 -21.35
N PRO A 49 18.40 -4.47 -22.13
CA PRO A 49 19.05 -5.76 -21.90
C PRO A 49 19.81 -5.83 -20.56
N GLU A 50 20.27 -4.68 -20.06
CA GLU A 50 21.00 -4.56 -18.79
C GLU A 50 20.09 -4.71 -17.56
N VAL A 51 18.77 -4.64 -17.74
CA VAL A 51 17.76 -4.76 -16.67
C VAL A 51 17.14 -6.15 -16.68
N ALA A 52 17.18 -6.82 -15.53
CA ALA A 52 16.58 -8.13 -15.33
C ALA A 52 15.14 -8.06 -14.83
N ARG A 53 14.81 -7.05 -14.00
CA ARG A 53 13.48 -6.89 -13.38
C ARG A 53 13.21 -5.43 -13.04
N VAL A 54 12.00 -4.99 -13.30
CA VAL A 54 11.44 -3.73 -12.85
C VAL A 54 10.16 -4.05 -12.08
N GLU A 55 10.04 -3.49 -10.88
CA GLU A 55 8.77 -3.47 -10.15
C GLU A 55 8.32 -2.04 -9.96
N LEU A 56 7.12 -1.74 -10.46
CA LEU A 56 6.44 -0.49 -10.17
C LEU A 56 5.55 -0.67 -8.95
N ILE A 57 5.96 -0.09 -7.83
CA ILE A 57 5.38 -0.30 -6.52
C ILE A 57 4.49 0.89 -6.16
N THR A 58 3.23 0.60 -5.82
CA THR A 58 2.20 1.61 -5.53
C THR A 58 1.22 1.10 -4.46
N GLN A 59 0.24 1.91 -4.06
CA GLN A 59 -0.78 1.56 -3.08
C GLN A 59 -1.74 0.49 -3.61
N LEU A 60 -2.09 -0.48 -2.75
CA LEU A 60 -3.24 -1.37 -2.95
C LEU A 60 -4.51 -0.66 -2.51
N VAL A 61 -5.48 -0.53 -3.42
CA VAL A 61 -6.73 0.20 -3.17
C VAL A 61 -7.91 -0.70 -3.48
N ARG A 62 -8.79 -0.89 -2.50
CA ARG A 62 -10.05 -1.63 -2.56
C ARG A 62 -11.20 -0.66 -2.29
N ASP A 63 -11.56 0.11 -3.31
CA ASP A 63 -12.62 1.12 -3.25
C ASP A 63 -13.57 0.92 -4.44
N GLU A 64 -14.88 0.94 -4.19
CA GLU A 64 -15.92 0.74 -5.19
C GLU A 64 -15.98 1.87 -6.23
N ASN A 65 -15.44 3.05 -5.90
CA ASN A 65 -15.44 4.24 -6.75
C ASN A 65 -14.30 4.26 -7.79
N VAL A 66 -13.39 3.27 -7.74
CA VAL A 66 -12.26 3.15 -8.64
C VAL A 66 -12.27 1.78 -9.34
N SER A 67 -11.45 1.62 -10.36
CA SER A 67 -11.36 0.35 -11.08
C SER A 67 -10.97 -0.82 -10.16
N PRO A 68 -11.58 -2.01 -10.29
CA PRO A 68 -11.17 -3.21 -9.53
C PRO A 68 -9.74 -3.66 -9.84
N ASP A 69 -9.11 -3.11 -10.87
CA ASP A 69 -7.69 -3.33 -11.15
C ASP A 69 -6.77 -2.86 -10.02
N TYR A 70 -7.14 -1.82 -9.28
CA TYR A 70 -6.32 -1.31 -8.17
C TYR A 70 -6.35 -2.22 -6.94
N ALA A 71 -7.34 -3.10 -6.84
CA ALA A 71 -7.45 -4.12 -5.79
C ALA A 71 -6.61 -5.38 -6.08
N LYS A 72 -5.97 -5.46 -7.26
CA LYS A 72 -5.07 -6.56 -7.62
C LYS A 72 -3.67 -6.28 -7.09
N GLU A 73 -3.21 -7.10 -6.15
CA GLU A 73 -1.86 -7.00 -5.55
C GLU A 73 -0.73 -7.04 -6.57
N THR A 74 -0.90 -7.81 -7.65
CA THR A 74 0.09 -7.86 -8.72
C THR A 74 -0.56 -7.78 -10.09
N ALA A 75 0.05 -7.03 -11.00
CA ALA A 75 -0.35 -6.95 -12.40
C ALA A 75 0.90 -7.02 -13.30
N PRO A 76 1.23 -8.19 -13.87
CA PRO A 76 2.34 -8.32 -14.81
C PRO A 76 2.03 -7.57 -16.12
N LEU A 77 3.00 -6.80 -16.61
CA LEU A 77 2.90 -6.06 -17.88
C LEU A 77 3.74 -6.70 -18.98
N ASN A 78 4.89 -7.28 -18.63
CA ASN A 78 5.71 -8.10 -19.51
C ASN A 78 6.67 -8.98 -18.66
N ASP A 79 7.54 -9.74 -19.31
CA ASP A 79 8.46 -10.69 -18.66
C ASP A 79 9.39 -10.07 -17.61
N LYS A 80 9.67 -8.77 -17.72
CA LYS A 80 10.58 -8.03 -16.83
C LYS A 80 9.87 -7.02 -15.95
N LEU A 81 8.62 -6.64 -16.25
CA LEU A 81 7.88 -5.57 -15.57
C LEU A 81 6.57 -6.07 -14.99
N LYS A 82 6.35 -5.76 -13.71
CA LYS A 82 5.03 -5.85 -13.08
C LYS A 82 4.74 -4.62 -12.22
N ILE A 83 3.47 -4.33 -12.04
CA ILE A 83 2.98 -3.46 -10.97
C ILE A 83 2.79 -4.33 -9.72
N LEU A 84 3.33 -3.87 -8.60
CA LEU A 84 3.18 -4.46 -7.28
C LEU A 84 2.42 -3.46 -6.39
N ARG A 85 1.31 -3.88 -5.81
CA ARG A 85 0.48 -3.04 -4.95
C ARG A 85 0.58 -3.53 -3.51
N ILE A 86 0.96 -2.64 -2.61
CA ILE A 86 1.16 -2.95 -1.19
C ILE A 86 0.08 -2.23 -0.37
N GLY A 87 -0.53 -2.97 0.56
CA GLY A 87 -1.52 -2.42 1.48
C GLY A 87 -0.91 -1.42 2.46
N THR A 88 -1.65 -0.36 2.74
CA THR A 88 -1.30 0.71 3.69
C THR A 88 -1.91 0.50 5.06
N GLY A 89 -2.76 -0.52 5.24
CA GLY A 89 -3.57 -0.73 6.45
C GLY A 89 -4.99 -0.17 6.33
N GLN A 90 -5.25 0.67 5.33
CA GLN A 90 -6.58 1.09 4.89
C GLN A 90 -6.85 0.60 3.47
N ASP A 91 -8.11 0.24 3.22
CA ASP A 91 -8.55 -0.29 1.93
C ASP A 91 -8.99 0.82 0.95
N GLU A 92 -9.47 1.96 1.45
CA GLU A 92 -10.01 3.05 0.63
C GLU A 92 -8.94 3.88 -0.09
N TYR A 93 -9.34 4.58 -1.15
CA TYR A 93 -8.46 5.51 -1.85
C TYR A 93 -8.26 6.79 -1.03
N LEU A 94 -7.01 7.07 -0.63
CA LEU A 94 -6.66 8.26 0.12
C LEU A 94 -5.95 9.30 -0.76
N PRO A 95 -6.34 10.59 -0.66
CA PRO A 95 -5.55 11.68 -1.22
C PRO A 95 -4.15 11.73 -0.60
N LYS A 96 -3.15 12.17 -1.36
CA LYS A 96 -1.75 12.22 -0.91
C LYS A 96 -1.53 13.03 0.36
N GLU A 97 -2.33 14.07 0.60
CA GLU A 97 -2.26 14.87 1.81
C GLU A 97 -2.66 14.10 3.09
N GLN A 98 -3.38 12.97 2.97
CA GLN A 98 -3.85 12.12 4.07
C GLN A 98 -3.05 10.82 4.21
N LEU A 99 -2.18 10.48 3.25
CA LEU A 99 -1.42 9.23 3.24
C LEU A 99 -0.35 9.13 4.34
N TRP A 100 0.06 10.26 4.92
CA TRP A 100 1.28 10.34 5.72
C TRP A 100 1.35 9.36 6.89
N ASP A 101 0.23 9.13 7.59
CA ASP A 101 0.17 8.22 8.75
C ASP A 101 0.17 6.74 8.35
N GLN A 102 -0.07 6.46 7.07
CA GLN A 102 -0.09 5.11 6.51
C GLN A 102 1.25 4.69 5.87
N LEU A 103 2.20 5.63 5.72
CA LEU A 103 3.46 5.37 5.02
C LEU A 103 4.37 4.37 5.77
N ASP A 104 4.33 4.35 7.11
CA ASP A 104 5.11 3.39 7.90
C ASP A 104 4.58 1.96 7.73
N PHE A 105 3.25 1.78 7.66
CA PHE A 105 2.63 0.49 7.33
C PHE A 105 3.05 0.01 5.95
N PHE A 106 3.01 0.91 4.96
CA PHE A 106 3.45 0.61 3.61
C PHE A 106 4.93 0.18 3.56
N ALA A 107 5.81 0.89 4.27
CA ALA A 107 7.23 0.56 4.36
C ALA A 107 7.46 -0.82 5.01
N ASP A 108 6.77 -1.11 6.13
CA ASP A 108 6.85 -2.40 6.82
C ASP A 108 6.36 -3.56 5.94
N ASN A 109 5.22 -3.37 5.27
CA ASN A 109 4.65 -4.38 4.36
C ASN A 109 5.54 -4.62 3.15
N LEU A 110 6.13 -3.58 2.58
CA LEU A 110 7.05 -3.70 1.45
C LEU A 110 8.39 -4.35 1.86
N ALA A 111 8.91 -4.02 3.04
CA ALA A 111 10.08 -4.72 3.59
C ALA A 111 9.81 -6.21 3.80
N SER A 112 8.61 -6.57 4.30
CA SER A 112 8.16 -7.96 4.40
C SER A 112 8.13 -8.64 3.05
N HIS A 113 7.56 -7.99 2.03
CA HIS A 113 7.50 -8.54 0.67
C HIS A 113 8.89 -8.86 0.10
N PHE A 114 9.86 -7.95 0.23
CA PHE A 114 11.23 -8.20 -0.25
C PHE A 114 11.90 -9.37 0.47
N ARG A 115 11.62 -9.54 1.76
CA ARG A 115 12.09 -10.72 2.50
C ARG A 115 11.45 -12.00 1.99
N ASP A 116 10.13 -12.03 1.86
CA ASP A 116 9.39 -13.26 1.52
C ASP A 116 9.71 -13.75 0.11
N THR A 117 10.04 -12.83 -0.80
CA THR A 117 10.53 -13.16 -2.15
C THR A 117 12.02 -13.55 -2.19
N GLY A 118 12.78 -13.34 -1.11
CA GLY A 118 14.17 -13.73 -0.98
C GLY A 118 15.16 -12.96 -1.88
N ARG A 119 14.72 -11.84 -2.49
CA ARG A 119 15.55 -11.02 -3.38
C ARG A 119 15.29 -9.54 -3.13
N LEU A 120 16.31 -8.82 -2.67
CA LEU A 120 16.28 -7.37 -2.55
C LEU A 120 16.50 -6.70 -3.92
N PRO A 121 15.93 -5.50 -4.14
CA PRO A 121 16.30 -4.67 -5.29
C PRO A 121 17.76 -4.23 -5.21
N ASP A 122 18.39 -4.11 -6.38
CA ASP A 122 19.73 -3.54 -6.48
C ASP A 122 19.67 -2.03 -6.23
N VAL A 123 18.54 -1.39 -6.59
CA VAL A 123 18.27 0.04 -6.41
C VAL A 123 16.78 0.28 -6.13
N ILE A 124 16.53 1.18 -5.19
CA ILE A 124 15.21 1.77 -4.96
C ILE A 124 15.18 3.16 -5.61
N HIS A 125 14.17 3.45 -6.44
CA HIS A 125 13.93 4.78 -7.01
C HIS A 125 12.57 5.29 -6.57
N SER A 126 12.56 6.32 -5.74
CA SER A 126 11.36 6.96 -5.22
C SER A 126 10.91 8.16 -6.06
N HIS A 127 9.60 8.32 -6.21
CA HIS A 127 8.98 9.42 -6.95
C HIS A 127 7.99 10.18 -6.06
N TYR A 128 8.24 11.49 -5.86
CA TYR A 128 7.49 12.37 -4.94
C TYR A 128 7.79 12.12 -3.44
N ALA A 129 7.31 13.04 -2.60
CA ALA A 129 7.67 13.13 -1.18
C ALA A 129 7.23 11.90 -0.35
N ASP A 130 6.05 11.34 -0.62
CA ASP A 130 5.52 10.15 0.05
C ASP A 130 6.39 8.92 -0.19
N ALA A 131 6.71 8.64 -1.46
CA ALA A 131 7.62 7.58 -1.86
C ALA A 131 9.06 7.88 -1.41
N GLY A 132 9.45 9.16 -1.31
CA GLY A 132 10.74 9.60 -0.78
C GLY A 132 10.91 9.20 0.68
N GLN A 133 9.90 9.45 1.52
CA GLN A 133 9.88 9.03 2.92
C GLN A 133 10.00 7.50 3.06
N VAL A 134 9.15 6.75 2.34
CA VAL A 134 9.19 5.28 2.34
C VAL A 134 10.52 4.76 1.79
N GLY A 135 11.01 5.34 0.70
CA GLY A 135 12.29 4.99 0.09
C GLY A 135 13.47 5.21 1.05
N SER A 136 13.44 6.31 1.82
CA SER A 136 14.45 6.62 2.84
C SER A 136 14.43 5.62 4.00
N HIS A 137 13.23 5.26 4.46
CA HIS A 137 13.04 4.22 5.47
C HIS A 137 13.58 2.88 4.99
N LEU A 138 13.19 2.43 3.79
CA LEU A 138 13.63 1.15 3.22
C LEU A 138 15.13 1.12 2.92
N ALA A 139 15.69 2.19 2.37
CA ALA A 139 17.13 2.30 2.13
C ALA A 139 17.93 2.22 3.43
N SER A 140 17.44 2.88 4.49
CA SER A 140 18.03 2.82 5.82
C SER A 140 17.90 1.45 6.46
N LEU A 141 16.73 0.80 6.34
CA LEU A 141 16.47 -0.50 6.92
C LEU A 141 17.21 -1.62 6.18
N LEU A 142 17.22 -1.62 4.85
CA LEU A 142 17.71 -2.72 3.99
C LEU A 142 19.15 -2.52 3.53
N GLY A 143 19.65 -1.28 3.54
CA GLY A 143 20.98 -0.94 3.03
C GLY A 143 21.04 -0.92 1.50
N VAL A 144 19.89 -0.77 0.84
CA VAL A 144 19.77 -0.63 -0.63
C VAL A 144 19.97 0.86 -0.99
N PRO A 145 20.70 1.19 -2.07
CA PRO A 145 20.86 2.57 -2.52
C PRO A 145 19.52 3.20 -2.96
N LEU A 146 19.34 4.47 -2.60
CA LEU A 146 18.15 5.26 -2.95
C LEU A 146 18.48 6.25 -4.07
N ILE A 147 17.65 6.24 -5.11
CA ILE A 147 17.55 7.28 -6.14
C ILE A 147 16.22 8.01 -5.92
N HIS A 148 16.19 9.32 -6.14
CA HIS A 148 14.97 10.11 -5.93
C HIS A 148 14.65 11.02 -7.11
N THR A 149 13.37 11.19 -7.41
CA THR A 149 12.85 12.23 -8.32
C THR A 149 11.68 12.93 -7.63
N GLY A 150 11.81 14.24 -7.40
CA GLY A 150 10.83 15.00 -6.63
C GLY A 150 9.50 15.21 -7.35
N HIS A 151 9.50 15.47 -8.67
CA HIS A 151 8.35 15.89 -9.50
C HIS A 151 7.72 17.25 -9.10
N SER A 152 7.52 17.47 -7.81
CA SER A 152 7.01 18.69 -7.21
C SER A 152 7.58 18.82 -5.80
N LEU A 153 8.06 20.02 -5.46
CA LEU A 153 8.73 20.28 -4.19
C LEU A 153 7.87 21.11 -3.23
N GLY A 154 7.81 20.69 -1.97
CA GLY A 154 7.07 21.33 -0.88
C GLY A 154 7.43 22.79 -0.67
N ARG A 155 8.73 23.17 -0.62
CA ARG A 155 9.15 24.57 -0.41
C ARG A 155 8.69 25.49 -1.55
N VAL A 156 8.76 25.01 -2.79
CA VAL A 156 8.26 25.73 -3.98
C VAL A 156 6.75 25.87 -3.92
N LYS A 157 6.02 24.78 -3.62
CA LYS A 157 4.56 24.79 -3.47
C LYS A 157 4.13 25.75 -2.36
N ARG A 158 4.79 25.74 -1.20
CA ARG A 158 4.52 26.65 -0.07
C ARG A 158 4.69 28.11 -0.47
N ARG A 159 5.81 28.48 -1.11
CA ARG A 159 6.03 29.85 -1.60
C ARG A 159 4.92 30.31 -2.56
N ARG A 160 4.49 29.43 -3.48
CA ARG A 160 3.40 29.72 -4.42
C ARG A 160 2.06 29.91 -3.72
N LEU A 161 1.72 29.07 -2.74
CA LEU A 161 0.46 29.16 -1.99
C LEU A 161 0.40 30.43 -1.12
N LEU A 162 1.51 30.81 -0.50
CA LEU A 162 1.62 32.08 0.22
C LEU A 162 1.43 33.27 -0.72
N ALA A 163 2.05 33.23 -1.91
CA ALA A 163 1.91 34.28 -2.91
C ALA A 163 0.47 34.38 -3.49
N SER A 164 -0.29 33.27 -3.50
CA SER A 164 -1.72 33.29 -3.86
C SER A 164 -2.64 33.76 -2.73
N GLY A 165 -2.09 34.16 -1.58
CA GLY A 165 -2.84 34.76 -0.47
C GLY A 165 -3.28 33.81 0.64
N LEU A 166 -2.89 32.52 0.60
CA LEU A 166 -3.15 31.61 1.72
C LEU A 166 -2.21 31.91 2.89
N THR A 167 -2.72 31.75 4.11
CA THR A 167 -1.92 31.87 5.34
C THR A 167 -1.09 30.60 5.61
N ALA A 168 -0.05 30.71 6.44
CA ALA A 168 0.77 29.56 6.83
C ALA A 168 -0.05 28.46 7.51
N ASP A 169 -1.00 28.83 8.37
CA ASP A 169 -1.84 27.89 9.12
C ASP A 169 -2.82 27.13 8.21
N GLU A 170 -3.41 27.80 7.21
CA GLU A 170 -4.25 27.16 6.19
C GLU A 170 -3.44 26.18 5.34
N ILE A 171 -2.20 26.55 4.98
CA ILE A 171 -1.31 25.69 4.22
C ILE A 171 -0.95 24.44 5.02
N GLU A 172 -0.63 24.59 6.30
CA GLU A 172 -0.29 23.46 7.16
C GLU A 172 -1.49 22.53 7.33
N THR A 173 -2.64 23.07 7.72
CA THR A 173 -3.87 22.30 7.97
C THR A 173 -4.32 21.52 6.72
N ARG A 174 -4.20 22.11 5.53
CA ARG A 174 -4.70 21.49 4.29
C ARG A 174 -3.69 20.56 3.63
N PHE A 175 -2.38 20.83 3.73
CA PHE A 175 -1.36 20.14 2.93
C PHE A 175 -0.30 19.42 3.74
N ASN A 176 -0.32 19.50 5.08
CA ASN A 176 0.71 18.94 5.96
C ASN A 176 2.12 19.35 5.49
N MET A 177 2.27 20.65 5.21
CA MET A 177 3.41 21.15 4.43
C MET A 177 4.73 21.01 5.19
N SER A 178 4.73 21.17 6.51
CA SER A 178 5.92 21.00 7.33
C SER A 178 6.39 19.55 7.31
N ARG A 179 5.46 18.60 7.52
CA ARG A 179 5.74 17.16 7.42
C ARG A 179 6.27 16.77 6.04
N ARG A 180 5.67 17.32 4.97
CA ARG A 180 6.14 17.10 3.60
C ARG A 180 7.58 17.59 3.39
N ILE A 181 7.88 18.82 3.80
CA ILE A 181 9.21 19.41 3.61
C ILE A 181 10.25 18.62 4.41
N GLU A 182 9.93 18.20 5.63
CA GLU A 182 10.82 17.34 6.43
C GLU A 182 11.09 15.99 5.75
N ALA A 183 10.06 15.35 5.19
CA ALA A 183 10.22 14.12 4.43
C ALA A 183 11.13 14.31 3.19
N GLU A 184 10.99 15.43 2.49
CA GLU A 184 11.83 15.78 1.35
C GLU A 184 13.29 16.04 1.78
N GLU A 185 13.53 16.76 2.89
CA GLU A 185 14.87 16.97 3.46
C GLU A 185 15.55 15.66 3.86
N LEU A 186 14.82 14.76 4.54
CA LEU A 186 15.30 13.43 4.89
C LEU A 186 15.64 12.61 3.64
N THR A 187 14.82 12.74 2.60
CA THR A 187 15.03 12.06 1.33
C THR A 187 16.29 12.55 0.64
N LEU A 188 16.54 13.86 0.62
CA LEU A 188 17.79 14.44 0.11
C LEU A 188 19.01 13.95 0.91
N ALA A 189 18.89 13.82 2.23
CA ALA A 189 19.97 13.31 3.08
C ALA A 189 20.25 11.80 2.88
N THR A 190 19.26 11.05 2.39
CA THR A 190 19.37 9.59 2.22
C THR A 190 19.72 9.19 0.78
N ALA A 191 19.24 9.94 -0.21
CA ALA A 191 19.41 9.64 -1.62
C ALA A 191 20.89 9.70 -2.03
N GLU A 192 21.35 8.70 -2.79
CA GLU A 192 22.69 8.75 -3.39
C GLU A 192 22.69 9.62 -4.66
N ARG A 193 21.55 9.73 -5.32
CA ARG A 193 21.34 10.63 -6.46
C ARG A 193 19.91 11.15 -6.50
N VAL A 194 19.79 12.39 -6.94
CA VAL A 194 18.52 13.00 -7.33
C VAL A 194 18.49 13.14 -8.86
N ILE A 195 17.43 12.65 -9.48
CA ILE A 195 17.18 12.80 -10.90
C ILE A 195 16.14 13.91 -11.09
N THR A 196 16.52 14.94 -11.85
CA THR A 196 15.68 16.11 -12.15
C THR A 196 15.32 16.16 -13.63
N SER A 197 14.26 16.90 -13.97
CA SER A 197 13.84 17.06 -15.37
C SER A 197 14.59 18.20 -16.08
N THR A 198 15.03 19.21 -15.33
CA THR A 198 15.71 20.41 -15.85
C THR A 198 16.83 20.87 -14.93
N HIS A 199 17.73 21.73 -15.43
CA HIS A 199 18.75 22.39 -14.61
C HIS A 199 18.13 23.39 -13.63
N GLN A 200 17.08 24.09 -14.04
CA GLN A 200 16.36 25.03 -13.18
C GLN A 200 15.78 24.36 -11.92
N GLU A 201 15.34 23.10 -12.01
CA GLU A 201 14.91 22.35 -10.84
C GLU A 201 16.05 22.24 -9.81
N ILE A 202 17.28 22.01 -10.26
CA ILE A 202 18.47 21.94 -9.40
C ILE A 202 18.78 23.33 -8.83
N GLU A 203 18.95 24.32 -9.70
CA GLU A 203 19.53 25.62 -9.35
C GLU A 203 18.57 26.58 -8.63
N GLU A 204 17.25 26.43 -8.82
CA GLU A 204 16.27 27.37 -8.27
C GLU A 204 15.24 26.72 -7.33
N GLN A 205 14.97 25.42 -7.49
CA GLN A 205 13.95 24.73 -6.70
C GLN A 205 14.57 23.91 -5.56
N TYR A 206 15.56 23.07 -5.84
CA TYR A 206 16.28 22.32 -4.79
C TYR A 206 17.23 23.21 -3.99
N ASP A 207 17.77 24.30 -4.56
CA ASP A 207 18.56 25.31 -3.82
C ASP A 207 17.79 25.90 -2.62
N LEU A 208 16.45 25.80 -2.63
CA LEU A 208 15.64 26.24 -1.50
C LEU A 208 15.73 25.32 -0.29
N TYR A 209 16.25 24.10 -0.42
CA TYR A 209 16.34 23.09 0.64
C TYR A 209 17.65 23.22 1.41
N ASP A 210 17.62 22.85 2.69
CA ASP A 210 18.80 22.97 3.54
C ASP A 210 19.84 21.89 3.22
N HIS A 211 19.40 20.69 2.82
CA HIS A 211 20.29 19.61 2.37
C HIS A 211 20.56 19.65 0.85
N TYR A 212 20.82 20.82 0.29
CA TYR A 212 21.09 20.99 -1.14
C TYR A 212 22.50 20.53 -1.53
N GLN A 213 22.60 19.47 -2.34
CA GLN A 213 23.86 18.91 -2.85
C GLN A 213 23.83 18.77 -4.39
N PRO A 214 24.09 19.85 -5.15
CA PRO A 214 23.98 19.85 -6.62
C PRO A 214 24.87 18.79 -7.30
N GLU A 215 26.01 18.45 -6.70
CA GLU A 215 26.91 17.41 -7.21
C GLU A 215 26.30 15.99 -7.18
N GLN A 216 25.23 15.77 -6.40
CA GLN A 216 24.44 14.55 -6.38
C GLN A 216 23.23 14.58 -7.33
N MET A 217 22.93 15.74 -7.93
CA MET A 217 21.75 15.92 -8.79
C MET A 217 22.12 15.79 -10.27
N ARG A 218 21.32 15.08 -11.05
CA ARG A 218 21.54 14.89 -12.50
C ARG A 218 20.26 15.12 -13.27
N VAL A 219 20.35 15.95 -14.31
CA VAL A 219 19.28 16.14 -15.27
C VAL A 219 19.17 14.90 -16.15
N VAL A 220 18.04 14.18 -16.03
CA VAL A 220 17.65 13.11 -16.94
C VAL A 220 16.20 13.41 -17.36
N PRO A 221 16.02 14.14 -18.46
CA PRO A 221 14.71 14.68 -18.81
C PRO A 221 13.74 13.55 -19.19
N PRO A 222 12.42 13.72 -18.97
CA PRO A 222 11.42 12.76 -19.42
C PRO A 222 11.43 12.55 -20.93
N GLY A 223 10.87 11.42 -21.35
CA GLY A 223 10.67 11.08 -22.75
C GLY A 223 9.29 11.48 -23.29
N THR A 224 9.18 11.58 -24.61
CA THR A 224 7.90 11.53 -25.34
C THR A 224 7.77 10.25 -26.16
N ASN A 225 6.53 9.91 -26.54
CA ASN A 225 6.22 8.72 -27.32
C ASN A 225 6.43 8.97 -28.83
N LEU A 226 7.60 8.59 -29.34
CA LEU A 226 7.98 8.75 -30.76
C LEU A 226 7.13 7.93 -31.75
N THR A 227 6.32 6.98 -31.27
CA THR A 227 5.38 6.26 -32.14
C THR A 227 4.10 7.07 -32.38
N GLN A 228 3.71 7.91 -31.43
CA GLN A 228 2.54 8.79 -31.56
C GLN A 228 2.94 10.13 -32.18
N PHE A 229 4.01 10.74 -31.64
CA PHE A 229 4.55 12.02 -32.08
C PHE A 229 5.71 11.77 -33.03
N HIS A 230 5.46 11.99 -34.32
CA HIS A 230 6.39 11.77 -35.41
C HIS A 230 6.10 12.78 -36.53
N PRO A 231 7.06 13.05 -37.44
CA PRO A 231 6.86 13.98 -38.54
C PRO A 231 5.69 13.59 -39.46
N PRO A 232 5.15 14.54 -40.25
CA PRO A 232 4.11 14.26 -41.24
C PRO A 232 4.52 13.15 -42.21
N THR A 233 3.57 12.26 -42.51
CA THR A 233 3.70 11.15 -43.45
C THR A 233 3.00 11.40 -44.78
N GLY A 234 2.27 12.52 -44.89
CA GLY A 234 1.46 12.89 -46.05
C GLY A 234 -0.01 12.51 -45.84
N GLY A 235 -0.93 13.37 -46.29
CA GLY A 235 -2.38 13.18 -46.12
C GLY A 235 -3.00 14.02 -45.00
N GLU A 236 -2.19 14.61 -44.11
CA GLU A 236 -2.70 15.28 -42.90
C GLU A 236 -3.59 16.47 -43.21
N LEU A 237 -3.29 17.22 -44.27
CA LEU A 237 -4.11 18.36 -44.73
C LEU A 237 -5.37 17.92 -45.50
N GLN A 238 -5.55 16.62 -45.73
CA GLN A 238 -6.74 16.03 -46.34
C GLN A 238 -7.65 15.34 -45.32
N GLU A 239 -7.19 15.19 -44.07
CA GLU A 239 -7.98 14.61 -42.98
C GLU A 239 -9.25 15.43 -42.70
N PRO A 240 -10.40 14.80 -42.41
CA PRO A 240 -11.63 15.52 -42.05
C PRO A 240 -11.43 16.50 -40.89
N PHE A 241 -10.56 16.13 -39.95
CA PHE A 241 -10.26 16.96 -38.79
C PHE A 241 -9.51 18.26 -39.15
N PHE A 242 -8.72 18.29 -40.23
CA PHE A 242 -8.14 19.54 -40.72
C PHE A 242 -9.23 20.54 -41.11
N GLN A 243 -10.26 20.08 -41.82
CA GLN A 243 -11.39 20.93 -42.21
C GLN A 243 -12.13 21.48 -40.99
N GLU A 244 -12.31 20.66 -39.95
CA GLU A 244 -12.90 21.10 -38.68
C GLU A 244 -12.03 22.15 -37.99
N LEU A 245 -10.72 21.90 -37.91
CA LEU A 245 -9.74 22.79 -37.31
C LEU A 245 -9.67 24.14 -38.03
N THR A 246 -9.83 24.17 -39.35
CA THR A 246 -9.70 25.39 -40.15
C THR A 246 -11.03 25.98 -40.61
N ARG A 247 -12.18 25.47 -40.16
CA ARG A 247 -13.51 25.83 -40.69
C ARG A 247 -13.84 27.33 -40.66
N HIS A 248 -13.25 28.06 -39.71
CA HIS A 248 -13.47 29.50 -39.55
C HIS A 248 -12.41 30.36 -40.23
N LEU A 249 -11.39 29.76 -40.86
CA LEU A 249 -10.30 30.49 -41.50
C LEU A 249 -10.66 30.85 -42.95
N LYS A 250 -10.38 32.09 -43.36
CA LYS A 250 -10.62 32.56 -44.74
C LYS A 250 -9.66 31.90 -45.73
N GLU A 251 -8.41 31.70 -45.32
CA GLU A 251 -7.34 31.12 -46.14
C GLU A 251 -6.74 29.91 -45.42
N PRO A 252 -7.44 28.75 -45.38
CA PRO A 252 -7.03 27.60 -44.57
C PRO A 252 -5.69 26.97 -45.00
N GLY A 253 -5.18 27.29 -46.18
CA GLY A 253 -3.91 26.77 -46.70
C GLY A 253 -2.65 27.48 -46.20
N LYS A 254 -2.76 28.58 -45.44
CA LYS A 254 -1.59 29.25 -44.86
C LYS A 254 -0.97 28.38 -43.74
N PRO A 255 0.34 28.52 -43.49
CA PRO A 255 1.00 27.97 -42.30
C PRO A 255 0.23 28.26 -41.01
N LEU A 256 0.22 27.29 -40.10
CA LEU A 256 -0.41 27.45 -38.79
C LEU A 256 0.63 27.79 -37.70
N VAL A 257 0.46 28.95 -37.08
CA VAL A 257 1.07 29.22 -35.76
C VAL A 257 0.19 28.52 -34.73
N LEU A 258 0.71 27.48 -34.10
CA LEU A 258 -0.04 26.60 -33.19
C LEU A 258 0.31 26.90 -31.74
N ALA A 259 -0.71 27.14 -30.91
CA ALA A 259 -0.61 27.09 -29.45
C ALA A 259 -1.51 25.97 -28.92
N LEU A 260 -0.99 25.12 -28.03
CA LEU A 260 -1.75 24.04 -27.41
C LEU A 260 -1.45 24.00 -25.91
N SER A 261 -2.46 24.27 -25.09
CA SER A 261 -2.35 24.20 -23.63
C SER A 261 -3.73 24.14 -22.95
N ARG A 262 -3.74 24.04 -21.62
CA ARG A 262 -4.95 24.32 -20.82
C ARG A 262 -5.25 25.83 -20.83
N PRO A 263 -6.52 26.25 -20.68
CA PRO A 263 -6.92 27.65 -20.55
C PRO A 263 -6.55 28.17 -19.15
N ASP A 264 -5.27 28.38 -18.90
CA ASP A 264 -4.72 28.86 -17.63
C ASP A 264 -3.98 30.17 -17.86
N LYS A 265 -4.20 31.18 -16.99
CA LYS A 265 -3.58 32.50 -17.11
C LYS A 265 -2.05 32.44 -17.25
N ARG A 266 -1.39 31.48 -16.60
CA ARG A 266 0.07 31.31 -16.65
C ARG A 266 0.57 30.87 -18.02
N LYS A 267 -0.28 30.24 -18.83
CA LYS A 267 0.06 29.88 -20.23
C LYS A 267 0.05 31.09 -21.15
N ASN A 268 -0.49 32.23 -20.70
CA ASN A 268 -0.34 33.54 -21.33
C ASN A 268 -0.63 33.55 -22.84
N ILE A 269 -1.64 32.78 -23.24
CA ILE A 269 -2.05 32.65 -24.65
C ILE A 269 -2.51 34.01 -25.20
N SER A 270 -3.09 34.86 -24.36
CA SER A 270 -3.52 36.21 -24.73
C SER A 270 -2.39 37.07 -25.29
N ALA A 271 -1.16 36.96 -24.76
CA ALA A 271 0.01 37.69 -25.28
C ALA A 271 0.37 37.24 -26.71
N LEU A 272 0.17 35.96 -27.06
CA LEU A 272 0.35 35.48 -28.43
C LEU A 272 -0.72 36.05 -29.38
N VAL A 273 -1.98 36.15 -28.94
CA VAL A 273 -3.04 36.76 -29.76
C VAL A 273 -2.76 38.25 -29.96
N GLU A 274 -2.26 38.94 -28.93
CA GLU A 274 -1.85 40.33 -29.03
C GLU A 274 -0.66 40.52 -29.98
N ALA A 275 0.41 39.72 -29.85
CA ALA A 275 1.55 39.73 -30.76
C ALA A 275 1.11 39.53 -32.23
N TYR A 276 0.23 38.58 -32.47
CA TYR A 276 -0.36 38.33 -33.79
C TYR A 276 -1.22 39.49 -34.27
N GLY A 277 -2.04 40.09 -33.38
CA GLY A 277 -2.90 41.24 -33.68
C GLY A 277 -2.14 42.52 -34.04
N LEU A 278 -0.97 42.73 -33.45
CA LEU A 278 -0.11 43.90 -33.70
C LEU A 278 0.68 43.81 -35.01
N SER A 279 0.76 42.64 -35.66
CA SER A 279 1.57 42.43 -36.86
C SER A 279 0.72 42.05 -38.08
N GLU A 280 0.45 43.01 -38.97
CA GLU A 280 -0.20 42.75 -40.26
C GLU A 280 0.61 41.76 -41.11
N GLU A 281 1.94 41.86 -41.07
CA GLU A 281 2.83 40.96 -41.81
C GLU A 281 2.68 39.50 -41.38
N LEU A 282 2.58 39.25 -40.06
CA LEU A 282 2.38 37.90 -39.55
C LEU A 282 1.01 37.34 -39.95
N GLN A 283 -0.03 38.18 -39.97
CA GLN A 283 -1.38 37.84 -40.40
C GLN A 283 -1.49 37.55 -41.91
N GLU A 284 -0.63 38.19 -42.73
CA GLU A 284 -0.55 37.89 -44.16
C GLU A 284 0.08 36.52 -44.41
N LYS A 285 1.08 36.14 -43.62
CA LYS A 285 1.89 34.92 -43.82
C LYS A 285 1.30 33.65 -43.21
N ALA A 286 0.61 33.73 -42.07
CA ALA A 286 0.15 32.56 -41.33
C ALA A 286 -1.28 32.74 -40.80
N ASN A 287 -1.91 31.66 -40.36
CA ASN A 287 -3.09 31.70 -39.47
C ASN A 287 -2.68 31.31 -38.05
N LEU A 288 -3.45 31.75 -37.05
CA LEU A 288 -3.26 31.38 -35.65
C LEU A 288 -4.25 30.27 -35.26
N ALA A 289 -3.77 29.16 -34.70
CA ALA A 289 -4.60 28.06 -34.20
C ALA A 289 -4.34 27.84 -32.71
N ILE A 290 -5.39 27.94 -31.89
CA ILE A 290 -5.30 27.86 -30.43
C ILE A 290 -6.17 26.71 -29.92
N ILE A 291 -5.52 25.69 -29.37
CA ILE A 291 -6.17 24.55 -28.71
C ILE A 291 -6.10 24.78 -27.20
N ALA A 292 -7.21 25.24 -26.61
CA ALA A 292 -7.29 25.67 -25.21
C ALA A 292 -8.33 24.85 -24.42
N GLY A 293 -8.12 23.54 -24.30
CA GLY A 293 -9.07 22.64 -23.64
C GLY A 293 -10.38 22.42 -24.42
N ASN A 294 -11.27 21.61 -23.85
CA ASN A 294 -12.60 21.36 -24.41
C ASN A 294 -13.65 22.22 -23.71
N ARG A 295 -14.64 22.74 -24.45
CA ARG A 295 -15.73 23.55 -23.88
C ARG A 295 -17.02 23.43 -24.69
N ASP A 296 -18.15 23.39 -24.00
CA ASP A 296 -19.48 23.55 -24.60
C ASP A 296 -19.92 25.01 -24.46
N ASP A 297 -20.04 25.47 -23.21
CA ASP A 297 -20.24 26.87 -22.80
C ASP A 297 -18.99 27.39 -22.06
N ILE A 298 -18.71 28.70 -22.18
CA ILE A 298 -17.66 29.35 -21.41
C ILE A 298 -18.11 29.53 -19.96
N ASP A 299 -19.39 29.82 -19.73
CA ASP A 299 -19.94 30.07 -18.38
C ASP A 299 -19.92 28.82 -17.47
N ASP A 300 -19.72 27.63 -18.05
CA ASP A 300 -19.58 26.37 -17.31
C ASP A 300 -18.13 26.06 -16.90
N LEU A 301 -17.15 26.84 -17.36
CA LEU A 301 -15.74 26.66 -17.02
C LEU A 301 -15.43 27.21 -15.62
N ASP A 302 -14.29 26.83 -15.03
CA ASP A 302 -13.80 27.47 -13.81
C ASP A 302 -13.44 28.94 -14.05
N ASP A 303 -13.53 29.78 -13.01
CA ASP A 303 -13.31 31.23 -13.08
C ASP A 303 -12.01 31.60 -13.84
N GLY A 304 -10.93 30.84 -13.61
CA GLY A 304 -9.65 31.09 -14.27
C GLY A 304 -9.69 30.84 -15.78
N ALA A 305 -10.30 29.72 -16.19
CA ALA A 305 -10.51 29.40 -17.60
C ALA A 305 -11.51 30.35 -18.28
N GLN A 306 -12.56 30.78 -17.57
CA GLN A 306 -13.51 31.79 -18.05
C GLN A 306 -12.80 33.10 -18.41
N GLU A 307 -11.97 33.60 -17.49
CA GLU A 307 -11.20 34.83 -17.71
C GLU A 307 -10.26 34.72 -18.91
N VAL A 308 -9.57 33.57 -19.07
CA VAL A 308 -8.70 33.34 -20.24
C VAL A 308 -9.51 33.41 -21.53
N PHE A 309 -10.68 32.75 -21.61
CA PHE A 309 -11.51 32.80 -22.81
C PHE A 309 -12.10 34.19 -23.07
N HIS A 310 -12.51 34.91 -22.02
CA HIS A 310 -12.94 36.29 -22.13
C HIS A 310 -11.82 37.16 -22.75
N ASP A 311 -10.60 37.06 -22.23
CA ASP A 311 -9.45 37.83 -22.72
C ASP A 311 -9.11 37.48 -24.18
N LEU A 312 -9.16 36.20 -24.55
CA LEU A 312 -8.95 35.76 -25.92
C LEU A 312 -9.99 36.37 -26.87
N LEU A 313 -11.27 36.31 -26.52
CA LEU A 313 -12.36 36.84 -27.35
C LEU A 313 -12.29 38.37 -27.48
N VAL A 314 -12.04 39.09 -26.38
CA VAL A 314 -11.85 40.54 -26.39
C VAL A 314 -10.66 40.95 -27.25
N THR A 315 -9.56 40.19 -27.21
CA THR A 315 -8.36 40.48 -27.99
C THR A 315 -8.57 40.22 -29.47
N ILE A 316 -9.26 39.12 -29.82
CA ILE A 316 -9.65 38.81 -31.20
C ILE A 316 -10.53 39.91 -31.79
N ASP A 317 -11.50 40.39 -31.02
CA ASP A 317 -12.39 41.48 -31.44
C ASP A 317 -11.64 42.80 -31.60
N ARG A 318 -10.79 43.15 -30.63
CA ARG A 318 -9.97 44.38 -30.63
C ARG A 318 -9.12 44.53 -31.89
N TYR A 319 -8.55 43.44 -32.38
CA TYR A 319 -7.66 43.43 -33.54
C TYR A 319 -8.33 42.94 -34.84
N ASP A 320 -9.66 42.78 -34.87
CA ASP A 320 -10.45 42.27 -36.01
C ASP A 320 -9.88 40.98 -36.63
N LEU A 321 -9.58 39.99 -35.78
CA LEU A 321 -8.90 38.76 -36.17
C LEU A 321 -9.84 37.67 -36.72
N TYR A 322 -11.09 38.00 -36.99
CA TYR A 322 -12.08 37.06 -37.51
C TYR A 322 -11.70 36.54 -38.90
N GLY A 323 -11.63 35.21 -39.03
CA GLY A 323 -11.16 34.57 -40.26
C GLY A 323 -9.66 34.28 -40.31
N ARG A 324 -8.90 34.72 -39.29
CA ARG A 324 -7.44 34.54 -39.16
C ARG A 324 -7.05 33.68 -37.96
N VAL A 325 -7.93 33.56 -36.97
CA VAL A 325 -7.74 32.77 -35.75
C VAL A 325 -8.72 31.60 -35.72
N SER A 326 -8.23 30.41 -35.36
CA SER A 326 -9.04 29.24 -35.06
C SER A 326 -9.00 28.88 -33.58
N LEU A 327 -10.19 28.70 -32.99
CA LEU A 327 -10.43 28.33 -31.60
C LEU A 327 -11.42 27.16 -31.52
N PRO A 328 -11.02 25.92 -31.93
CA PRO A 328 -11.90 24.76 -31.86
C PRO A 328 -12.45 24.56 -30.45
N LYS A 329 -13.69 24.06 -30.36
CA LYS A 329 -14.37 23.78 -29.09
C LYS A 329 -14.01 22.42 -28.51
N HIS A 330 -13.75 21.44 -29.37
CA HIS A 330 -13.50 20.06 -28.96
C HIS A 330 -12.32 19.46 -29.72
N HIS A 331 -11.60 18.59 -29.03
CA HIS A 331 -10.67 17.63 -29.60
C HIS A 331 -10.66 16.39 -28.71
N ARG A 332 -10.28 15.26 -29.30
CA ARG A 332 -10.00 14.03 -28.56
C ARG A 332 -8.50 13.89 -28.32
N ARG A 333 -8.14 13.13 -27.28
CA ARG A 333 -6.74 12.89 -26.92
C ARG A 333 -5.93 12.24 -28.04
N ASP A 334 -6.52 11.30 -28.78
CA ASP A 334 -5.90 10.62 -29.93
C ASP A 334 -5.66 11.56 -31.13
N GLN A 335 -6.31 12.72 -31.16
CA GLN A 335 -6.11 13.73 -32.21
C GLN A 335 -4.94 14.67 -31.91
N VAL A 336 -4.43 14.73 -30.68
CA VAL A 336 -3.34 15.65 -30.30
C VAL A 336 -2.09 15.46 -31.17
N PRO A 337 -1.60 14.22 -31.42
CA PRO A 337 -0.47 14.04 -32.34
C PRO A 337 -0.78 14.47 -33.78
N LEU A 338 -2.03 14.31 -34.24
CA LEU A 338 -2.46 14.78 -35.56
C LEU A 338 -2.48 16.32 -35.63
N ILE A 339 -2.87 17.03 -34.58
CA ILE A 339 -2.83 18.50 -34.52
C ILE A 339 -1.41 19.01 -34.78
N TYR A 340 -0.41 18.43 -34.10
CA TYR A 340 0.99 18.80 -34.33
C TYR A 340 1.43 18.51 -35.77
N ARG A 341 1.09 17.33 -36.30
CA ARG A 341 1.44 16.99 -37.70
C ARG A 341 0.73 17.87 -38.73
N ILE A 342 -0.51 18.28 -38.50
CA ILE A 342 -1.22 19.25 -39.36
C ILE A 342 -0.47 20.58 -39.39
N ALA A 343 -0.08 21.10 -38.22
CA ALA A 343 0.69 22.34 -38.16
C ALA A 343 2.04 22.19 -38.87
N ALA A 344 2.76 21.07 -38.66
CA ALA A 344 4.03 20.80 -39.35
C ALA A 344 3.84 20.69 -40.87
N ALA A 345 2.82 19.96 -41.34
CA ALA A 345 2.52 19.77 -42.76
C ALA A 345 2.13 21.08 -43.46
N SER A 346 1.58 22.05 -42.71
CA SER A 346 1.28 23.39 -43.23
C SER A 346 2.51 24.30 -43.35
N GLY A 347 3.69 23.88 -42.88
CA GLY A 347 4.88 24.74 -42.74
C GLY A 347 4.80 25.68 -41.53
N GLY A 348 4.02 25.30 -40.52
CA GLY A 348 3.71 26.09 -39.34
C GLY A 348 4.78 26.08 -38.25
N VAL A 349 4.50 26.72 -37.12
CA VAL A 349 5.40 26.84 -35.96
C VAL A 349 4.62 26.58 -34.68
N PHE A 350 5.20 25.89 -33.71
CA PHE A 350 4.60 25.74 -32.38
C PHE A 350 5.06 26.85 -31.44
N VAL A 351 4.13 27.44 -30.67
CA VAL A 351 4.42 28.52 -29.73
C VAL A 351 3.96 28.16 -28.32
N ASN A 352 4.84 28.36 -27.35
CA ASN A 352 4.54 28.31 -25.93
C ASN A 352 4.92 29.65 -25.26
N PRO A 353 3.98 30.60 -25.16
CA PRO A 353 4.23 31.93 -24.61
C PRO A 353 4.04 31.99 -23.09
N ALA A 354 4.11 30.85 -22.38
CA ALA A 354 3.84 30.81 -20.94
C ALA A 354 4.79 31.72 -20.15
N LEU A 355 4.30 32.31 -19.05
CA LEU A 355 5.15 33.10 -18.16
C LEU A 355 6.29 32.28 -17.54
N THR A 356 6.03 30.99 -17.35
CA THR A 356 7.00 29.99 -16.90
C THR A 356 6.59 28.63 -17.43
N GLU A 357 7.53 27.85 -17.96
CA GLU A 357 7.30 26.48 -18.41
C GLU A 357 8.27 25.50 -17.71
N PRO A 358 7.87 24.87 -16.59
CA PRO A 358 8.80 24.08 -15.77
C PRO A 358 9.55 22.96 -16.51
N PHE A 359 8.95 22.41 -17.56
CA PHE A 359 9.62 21.45 -18.45
C PHE A 359 9.26 21.68 -19.92
N GLY A 360 7.97 21.54 -20.27
CA GLY A 360 7.49 21.66 -21.65
C GLY A 360 7.37 20.35 -22.42
N LEU A 361 6.54 19.40 -21.93
CA LEU A 361 6.21 18.18 -22.69
C LEU A 361 5.67 18.51 -24.10
N THR A 362 4.81 19.52 -24.19
CA THR A 362 4.25 19.98 -25.47
C THR A 362 5.33 20.46 -26.46
N LEU A 363 6.47 20.95 -25.96
CA LEU A 363 7.59 21.38 -26.81
C LEU A 363 8.31 20.18 -27.43
N ILE A 364 8.58 19.13 -26.64
CA ILE A 364 9.22 17.92 -27.17
C ILE A 364 8.25 17.10 -28.05
N GLU A 365 6.94 17.15 -27.78
CA GLU A 365 5.90 16.56 -28.65
C GLU A 365 5.81 17.30 -30.00
N ALA A 366 5.82 18.63 -29.98
CA ALA A 366 5.84 19.45 -31.19
C ALA A 366 7.11 19.21 -32.01
N ALA A 367 8.27 19.22 -31.35
CA ALA A 367 9.56 18.98 -31.99
C ALA A 367 9.66 17.56 -32.58
N ALA A 368 9.20 16.52 -31.86
CA ALA A 368 9.11 15.16 -32.40
C ALA A 368 8.18 15.06 -33.62
N SER A 369 7.14 15.90 -33.66
CA SER A 369 6.19 15.97 -34.78
C SER A 369 6.71 16.82 -35.95
N GLY A 370 7.94 17.34 -35.89
CA GLY A 370 8.58 18.09 -36.95
C GLY A 370 8.28 19.59 -36.96
N LEU A 371 7.86 20.18 -35.83
CA LEU A 371 7.66 21.63 -35.71
C LEU A 371 8.90 22.32 -35.14
N PRO A 372 9.35 23.43 -35.77
CA PRO A 372 10.14 24.44 -35.07
C PRO A 372 9.34 25.04 -33.91
N ILE A 373 10.04 25.40 -32.84
CA ILE A 373 9.40 25.91 -31.61
C ILE A 373 9.79 27.36 -31.32
N VAL A 374 8.84 28.12 -30.77
CA VAL A 374 9.09 29.42 -30.13
C VAL A 374 8.56 29.31 -28.71
N ALA A 375 9.41 29.50 -27.71
CA ALA A 375 9.06 29.22 -26.33
C ALA A 375 9.61 30.27 -25.37
N THR A 376 8.96 30.45 -24.23
CA THR A 376 9.44 31.31 -23.16
C THR A 376 10.89 31.00 -22.75
N GLU A 377 11.65 32.04 -22.40
CA GLU A 377 12.99 31.93 -21.82
C GLU A 377 13.01 31.54 -20.34
N ASP A 378 11.85 31.39 -19.70
CA ASP A 378 11.74 30.95 -18.31
C ASP A 378 11.28 29.49 -18.22
N GLY A 379 12.18 28.59 -17.78
CA GLY A 379 11.82 27.19 -17.64
C GLY A 379 12.75 26.16 -18.29
N GLY A 380 12.20 24.95 -18.43
CA GLY A 380 12.71 23.87 -19.26
C GLY A 380 12.88 24.14 -20.76
N PRO A 381 12.23 25.15 -21.40
CA PRO A 381 12.53 25.48 -22.79
C PRO A 381 14.01 25.81 -23.04
N ASN A 382 14.74 26.37 -22.06
CA ASN A 382 16.18 26.61 -22.17
C ASN A 382 16.95 25.31 -22.46
N ASP A 383 16.66 24.26 -21.68
CA ASP A 383 17.30 22.95 -21.84
C ASP A 383 16.92 22.33 -23.20
N ILE A 384 15.64 22.42 -23.58
CA ILE A 384 15.13 21.84 -24.84
C ILE A 384 15.78 22.53 -26.04
N ILE A 385 15.77 23.86 -26.10
CA ILE A 385 16.39 24.59 -27.21
C ILE A 385 17.92 24.45 -27.18
N GLY A 386 18.55 24.39 -26.01
CA GLY A 386 19.99 24.14 -25.88
C GLY A 386 20.42 22.78 -26.45
N ASN A 387 19.61 21.74 -26.22
CA ASN A 387 19.88 20.38 -26.71
C ASN A 387 19.45 20.17 -28.17
N CYS A 388 18.27 20.66 -28.56
CA CYS A 388 17.67 20.37 -29.86
C CYS A 388 17.98 21.43 -30.92
N GLN A 389 18.32 22.67 -30.54
CA GLN A 389 18.61 23.78 -31.45
C GLN A 389 17.55 23.96 -32.56
N ASN A 390 16.27 23.86 -32.17
CA ASN A 390 15.13 23.72 -33.07
C ASN A 390 14.16 24.91 -33.05
N GLY A 391 14.63 26.07 -32.59
CA GLY A 391 13.73 27.18 -32.31
C GLY A 391 14.37 28.39 -31.63
N PHE A 392 13.52 29.27 -31.10
CA PHE A 392 13.92 30.51 -30.42
C PHE A 392 13.27 30.63 -29.03
N LEU A 393 14.05 31.19 -28.09
CA LEU A 393 13.54 31.65 -26.80
C LEU A 393 12.99 33.08 -26.96
N ILE A 394 11.92 33.41 -26.23
CA ILE A 394 11.27 34.73 -26.24
C ILE A 394 11.00 35.22 -24.81
N ASP A 395 10.87 36.54 -24.65
CA ASP A 395 10.30 37.12 -23.43
C ASP A 395 8.77 37.14 -23.59
N PRO A 396 8.00 36.35 -22.81
CA PRO A 396 6.55 36.28 -22.93
C PRO A 396 5.83 37.57 -22.54
N LEU A 397 6.52 38.55 -21.94
CA LEU A 397 5.98 39.85 -21.55
C LEU A 397 6.15 40.92 -22.66
N GLU A 398 6.94 40.62 -23.69
CA GLU A 398 7.20 41.52 -24.82
C GLU A 398 6.67 40.91 -26.13
N PRO A 399 5.43 41.26 -26.56
CA PRO A 399 4.80 40.71 -27.78
C PRO A 399 5.67 40.82 -29.05
N GLU A 400 6.51 41.85 -29.14
CA GLU A 400 7.43 42.07 -30.26
C GLU A 400 8.44 40.94 -30.43
N THR A 401 8.88 40.31 -29.32
CA THR A 401 9.84 39.20 -29.35
C THR A 401 9.21 37.95 -29.94
N ILE A 402 7.93 37.68 -29.60
CA ILE A 402 7.12 36.59 -30.16
C ILE A 402 6.97 36.79 -31.67
N THR A 403 6.56 37.98 -32.09
CA THR A 403 6.37 38.33 -33.51
C THR A 403 7.66 38.18 -34.31
N ALA A 404 8.79 38.70 -33.81
CA ALA A 404 10.08 38.62 -34.48
C ALA A 404 10.56 37.18 -34.66
N ALA A 405 10.41 36.33 -33.65
CA ALA A 405 10.78 34.92 -33.71
C ALA A 405 9.92 34.14 -34.73
N LEU A 406 8.60 34.41 -34.75
CA LEU A 406 7.67 33.79 -35.69
C LEU A 406 7.96 34.19 -37.13
N LEU A 407 8.10 35.48 -37.42
CA LEU A 407 8.41 35.97 -38.76
C LEU A 407 9.72 35.37 -39.29
N LYS A 408 10.75 35.32 -38.44
CA LYS A 408 12.05 34.72 -38.82
C LYS A 408 11.92 33.26 -39.27
N LEU A 409 11.11 32.45 -38.60
CA LEU A 409 10.88 31.05 -38.98
C LEU A 409 9.98 30.90 -40.21
N LEU A 410 9.01 31.81 -40.39
CA LEU A 410 8.09 31.80 -41.52
C LEU A 410 8.70 32.36 -42.81
N ASP A 411 9.68 33.26 -42.70
CA ASP A 411 10.36 33.89 -43.84
C ASP A 411 11.50 33.04 -44.43
N ASP A 412 12.17 32.26 -43.58
CA ASP A 412 13.32 31.44 -43.97
C ASP A 412 12.96 29.95 -43.94
N HIS A 413 12.55 29.44 -45.11
CA HIS A 413 12.18 28.03 -45.28
C HIS A 413 13.40 27.07 -45.18
N GLU A 414 14.64 27.54 -45.31
CA GLU A 414 15.81 26.71 -45.03
C GLU A 414 16.04 26.58 -43.53
N LEU A 415 15.96 27.69 -42.80
CA LEU A 415 16.00 27.70 -41.34
C LEU A 415 14.87 26.86 -40.74
N TRP A 416 13.63 26.99 -41.25
CA TRP A 416 12.50 26.19 -40.80
C TRP A 416 12.78 24.67 -40.91
N ARG A 417 13.25 24.22 -42.09
CA ARG A 417 13.57 22.80 -42.34
C ARG A 417 14.69 22.31 -41.43
N GLU A 418 15.71 23.13 -41.23
CA GLU A 418 16.82 22.78 -40.34
C GLU A 418 16.36 22.67 -38.88
N CYS A 419 15.54 23.61 -38.40
CA CYS A 419 14.95 23.55 -37.06
C CYS A 419 14.07 22.31 -36.89
N ALA A 420 13.20 22.00 -37.86
CA ALA A 420 12.36 20.80 -37.82
C ALA A 420 13.19 19.52 -37.73
N ARG A 421 14.22 19.39 -38.57
CA ARG A 421 15.14 18.24 -38.58
C ARG A 421 15.90 18.09 -37.27
N ARG A 422 16.51 19.19 -36.78
CA ARG A 422 17.25 19.18 -35.51
C ARG A 422 16.34 18.91 -34.31
N GLY A 423 15.10 19.41 -34.34
CA GLY A 423 14.10 19.12 -33.33
C GLY A 423 13.82 17.63 -33.20
N GLN A 424 13.59 16.97 -34.34
CA GLN A 424 13.37 15.52 -34.39
C GLN A 424 14.59 14.74 -33.85
N GLU A 425 15.79 15.02 -34.38
CA GLU A 425 17.02 14.33 -33.98
C GLU A 425 17.34 14.57 -32.49
N GLY A 426 17.19 15.82 -32.04
CA GLY A 426 17.42 16.22 -30.65
C GLY A 426 16.45 15.54 -29.68
N VAL A 427 15.17 15.46 -30.03
CA VAL A 427 14.18 14.75 -29.20
C VAL A 427 14.46 13.24 -29.17
N GLU A 428 14.79 12.62 -30.30
CA GLU A 428 15.14 11.19 -30.32
C GLU A 428 16.36 10.91 -29.42
N GLN A 429 17.38 11.75 -29.49
CA GLN A 429 18.63 11.60 -28.75
C GLN A 429 18.52 11.98 -27.27
N HIS A 430 17.67 12.96 -26.91
CA HIS A 430 17.64 13.55 -25.57
C HIS A 430 16.35 13.38 -24.79
N TYR A 431 15.21 13.29 -25.46
CA TYR A 431 13.88 13.39 -24.87
C TYR A 431 12.97 12.25 -25.34
N SER A 432 13.55 11.08 -25.59
CA SER A 432 12.84 9.81 -25.77
C SER A 432 12.96 8.97 -24.51
N TRP A 433 11.97 8.11 -24.25
CA TRP A 433 12.03 7.23 -23.08
C TRP A 433 13.19 6.22 -23.14
N ASP A 434 13.60 5.82 -24.35
CA ASP A 434 14.77 4.98 -24.56
C ASP A 434 16.07 5.73 -24.23
N ALA A 435 16.20 6.99 -24.63
CA ALA A 435 17.34 7.85 -24.27
C ALA A 435 17.36 8.13 -22.76
N HIS A 436 16.20 8.37 -22.14
CA HIS A 436 16.06 8.50 -20.69
C HIS A 436 16.59 7.25 -19.99
N ALA A 437 16.07 6.07 -20.32
CA ALA A 437 16.46 4.81 -19.70
C ALA A 437 17.97 4.52 -19.86
N GLU A 438 18.56 4.83 -21.02
CA GLU A 438 20.01 4.68 -21.23
C GLU A 438 20.83 5.60 -20.32
N ARG A 439 20.48 6.88 -20.24
CA ARG A 439 21.17 7.86 -19.37
C ARG A 439 21.01 7.51 -17.90
N TYR A 440 19.79 7.15 -17.50
CA TYR A 440 19.48 6.68 -16.16
C TYR A 440 20.38 5.51 -15.76
N LEU A 441 20.47 4.46 -16.60
CA LEU A 441 21.31 3.29 -16.30
C LEU A 441 22.80 3.62 -16.23
N LYS A 442 23.30 4.57 -17.02
CA LYS A 442 24.70 5.04 -16.91
C LYS A 442 25.00 5.68 -15.55
N ILE A 443 24.01 6.32 -14.93
CA ILE A 443 24.13 6.95 -13.61
C ILE A 443 23.96 5.92 -12.49
N VAL A 444 22.96 5.05 -12.63
CA VAL A 444 22.49 4.18 -11.55
C VAL A 444 23.30 2.89 -11.41
N ARG A 445 23.79 2.33 -12.53
CA ARG A 445 24.55 1.07 -12.47
C ARG A 445 25.83 1.15 -11.62
N PRO A 446 26.68 2.19 -11.73
CA PRO A 446 27.84 2.33 -10.85
C PRO A 446 27.49 2.46 -9.36
N ILE A 447 26.27 2.89 -9.02
CA ILE A 447 25.78 2.94 -7.64
C ILE A 447 25.43 1.54 -7.18
N ALA A 448 24.61 0.83 -7.95
CA ALA A 448 24.26 -0.56 -7.68
C ALA A 448 25.50 -1.47 -7.52
N ASP A 449 26.47 -1.35 -8.42
CA ASP A 449 27.68 -2.19 -8.43
C ASP A 449 28.62 -1.94 -7.23
N ARG A 450 28.59 -0.74 -6.63
CA ARG A 450 29.39 -0.40 -5.44
C ARG A 450 28.71 -0.77 -4.13
N SER A 451 27.40 -0.96 -4.14
CA SER A 451 26.62 -1.26 -2.95
C SER A 451 26.82 -2.71 -2.51
N GLU A 452 27.55 -2.90 -1.41
CA GLU A 452 27.68 -4.21 -0.77
C GLU A 452 26.41 -4.48 0.06
N LEU A 453 25.45 -5.23 -0.52
CA LEU A 453 24.30 -5.72 0.24
C LEU A 453 24.78 -6.66 1.36
N LEU A 454 24.60 -6.22 2.61
CA LEU A 454 24.91 -7.06 3.77
C LEU A 454 23.96 -8.25 3.80
N GLN A 455 24.47 -9.46 3.55
CA GLN A 455 23.66 -10.67 3.67
C GLN A 455 23.25 -10.90 5.13
N ARG A 456 21.94 -10.92 5.37
CA ARG A 456 21.33 -11.09 6.70
C ARG A 456 20.94 -12.54 6.89
N GLY A 457 21.79 -13.31 7.56
CA GLY A 457 21.46 -14.67 7.96
C GLY A 457 20.44 -14.66 9.11
N PRO A 458 19.39 -15.51 9.07
CA PRO A 458 18.49 -15.69 10.21
C PRO A 458 19.28 -16.13 11.44
N ILE A 459 18.86 -15.72 12.64
CA ILE A 459 19.47 -16.20 13.87
C ILE A 459 19.11 -17.68 14.03
N SER A 460 20.13 -18.55 14.08
CA SER A 460 19.95 -20.00 14.26
C SER A 460 19.07 -20.28 15.49
N ARG A 461 17.82 -20.69 15.25
CA ARG A 461 16.85 -21.02 16.30
C ARG A 461 17.36 -22.21 17.10
N ARG A 462 17.43 -22.11 18.43
CA ARG A 462 17.61 -23.29 19.28
C ARG A 462 16.36 -24.16 19.10
N SER A 463 16.54 -25.43 18.74
CA SER A 463 15.48 -26.39 18.38
C SER A 463 14.39 -26.64 19.44
N SER A 464 14.51 -26.07 20.64
CA SER A 464 13.65 -26.32 21.80
C SER A 464 12.77 -25.13 22.24
N LEU A 465 12.84 -23.96 21.58
CA LEU A 465 12.07 -22.75 21.95
C LEU A 465 11.35 -22.17 20.73
N TYR A 466 10.01 -22.22 20.73
CA TYR A 466 9.17 -21.60 19.69
C TYR A 466 8.68 -20.24 20.19
N ARG A 467 9.47 -19.20 19.94
CA ARG A 467 9.06 -17.82 20.23
C ARG A 467 8.50 -17.22 18.94
N ASP A 468 7.21 -16.90 18.95
CA ASP A 468 6.45 -16.42 17.79
C ASP A 468 6.01 -14.96 17.91
N ARG A 469 6.30 -14.33 19.05
CA ARG A 469 5.94 -12.96 19.40
C ARG A 469 7.02 -12.29 20.25
N ALA A 470 7.03 -10.97 20.28
CA ALA A 470 7.98 -10.19 21.08
C ALA A 470 7.28 -9.12 21.92
N ILE A 471 7.82 -8.84 23.10
CA ILE A 471 7.49 -7.67 23.92
C ILE A 471 8.75 -6.84 24.02
N VAL A 472 8.67 -5.58 23.61
CA VAL A 472 9.75 -4.60 23.62
C VAL A 472 9.32 -3.42 24.48
N SER A 473 10.20 -2.97 25.36
CA SER A 473 9.90 -1.83 26.23
C SER A 473 11.17 -1.06 26.53
N ASP A 474 11.06 0.26 26.68
CA ASP A 474 12.12 1.05 27.31
C ASP A 474 12.21 0.73 28.81
N LEU A 475 13.41 0.87 29.37
CA LEU A 475 13.62 0.79 30.80
C LEU A 475 13.00 1.99 31.51
N ASP A 476 13.25 3.20 31.00
CA ASP A 476 12.85 4.44 31.66
C ASP A 476 11.38 4.77 31.40
N LEU A 477 10.67 5.22 32.44
CA LEU A 477 9.22 5.50 32.47
C LEU A 477 8.30 4.31 32.17
N ASN A 478 8.69 3.33 31.37
CA ASN A 478 7.81 2.23 30.98
C ASN A 478 7.88 1.07 31.98
N LEU A 479 9.06 0.51 32.25
CA LEU A 479 9.18 -0.63 33.19
C LEU A 479 9.36 -0.21 34.64
N LEU A 480 10.01 0.93 34.88
CA LEU A 480 10.50 1.32 36.20
C LEU A 480 9.64 2.43 36.82
N GLY A 481 9.07 2.15 37.99
CA GLY A 481 8.35 3.14 38.80
C GLY A 481 7.56 2.49 39.94
N ASP A 482 6.82 1.42 39.64
CA ASP A 482 6.13 0.59 40.63
C ASP A 482 6.73 -0.82 40.73
N SER A 483 7.14 -1.21 41.94
CA SER A 483 7.79 -2.50 42.18
C SER A 483 6.83 -3.68 42.18
N ASN A 484 5.55 -3.44 42.49
CA ASN A 484 4.53 -4.49 42.51
C ASN A 484 4.16 -4.90 41.09
N SER A 485 3.79 -3.93 40.24
CA SER A 485 3.42 -4.16 38.84
C SER A 485 4.58 -4.72 38.01
N LEU A 486 5.83 -4.30 38.30
CA LEU A 486 7.02 -4.91 37.69
C LEU A 486 7.20 -6.38 38.12
N GLY A 487 6.80 -6.70 39.36
CA GLY A 487 6.73 -8.06 39.87
C GLY A 487 5.74 -8.93 39.09
N ASP A 488 4.55 -8.42 38.83
CA ASP A 488 3.49 -9.10 38.06
C ASP A 488 3.91 -9.29 36.59
N LEU A 489 4.47 -8.26 35.96
CA LEU A 489 5.02 -8.36 34.61
C LEU A 489 6.13 -9.40 34.52
N ARG A 490 7.03 -9.43 35.51
CA ARG A 490 8.08 -10.48 35.59
C ARG A 490 7.47 -11.87 35.68
N GLU A 491 6.40 -12.04 36.45
CA GLU A 491 5.73 -13.34 36.55
C GLU A 491 5.09 -13.74 35.23
N THR A 492 4.37 -12.82 34.57
CA THR A 492 3.79 -13.03 33.24
C THR A 492 4.85 -13.43 32.21
N LEU A 493 5.97 -12.67 32.13
CA LEU A 493 7.08 -12.99 31.24
C LEU A 493 7.72 -14.34 31.57
N TYR A 494 7.84 -14.69 32.85
CA TYR A 494 8.35 -15.99 33.27
C TYR A 494 7.43 -17.14 32.84
N ARG A 495 6.11 -17.00 33.00
CA ARG A 495 5.11 -17.99 32.56
C ARG A 495 5.15 -18.15 31.03
N GLN A 496 5.30 -17.04 30.29
CA GLN A 496 5.26 -17.02 28.83
C GLN A 496 6.63 -17.16 28.13
N ARG A 497 7.74 -17.31 28.87
CA ARG A 497 9.14 -17.30 28.35
C ARG A 497 9.46 -18.26 27.19
N LYS A 498 8.61 -19.28 26.99
CA LYS A 498 8.72 -20.23 25.88
C LYS A 498 8.07 -19.74 24.58
N LYS A 499 7.08 -18.83 24.68
CA LYS A 499 6.29 -18.28 23.56
C LYS A 499 6.71 -16.85 23.18
N VAL A 500 7.13 -16.04 24.16
CA VAL A 500 7.51 -14.63 23.93
C VAL A 500 9.02 -14.40 24.03
N SER A 501 9.53 -13.54 23.16
CA SER A 501 10.83 -12.90 23.29
C SER A 501 10.67 -11.58 24.03
N PHE A 502 11.20 -11.48 25.25
CA PHE A 502 11.29 -10.18 25.94
C PHE A 502 12.54 -9.45 25.45
N MET A 503 12.39 -8.19 25.04
CA MET A 503 13.45 -7.32 24.56
C MET A 503 13.39 -5.98 25.31
N LEU A 504 14.53 -5.33 25.42
CA LEU A 504 14.63 -3.99 25.97
C LEU A 504 15.23 -3.07 24.92
N ALA A 505 14.65 -1.88 24.74
CA ALA A 505 15.15 -0.84 23.84
C ALA A 505 15.25 0.48 24.59
N THR A 506 16.47 0.93 24.90
CA THR A 506 16.69 2.08 25.80
C THR A 506 17.70 3.08 25.27
N GLY A 507 17.50 4.35 25.62
CA GLY A 507 18.49 5.42 25.36
C GLY A 507 19.78 5.28 26.17
N ARG A 508 19.76 4.49 27.25
CA ARG A 508 20.91 4.26 28.13
C ARG A 508 21.99 3.41 27.45
N ARG A 509 23.26 3.64 27.82
CA ARG A 509 24.36 2.73 27.46
C ARG A 509 24.25 1.39 28.20
N LEU A 510 24.86 0.35 27.62
CA LEU A 510 24.86 -1.02 28.15
C LEU A 510 25.21 -1.09 29.65
N ASP A 511 26.29 -0.45 30.10
CA ASP A 511 26.74 -0.54 31.49
C ASP A 511 25.75 0.12 32.48
N SER A 512 25.09 1.19 32.04
CA SER A 512 24.04 1.88 32.80
C SER A 512 22.75 1.04 32.87
N ALA A 513 22.31 0.51 31.73
CA ALA A 513 21.15 -0.37 31.63
C ALA A 513 21.29 -1.62 32.52
N LEU A 514 22.43 -2.31 32.45
CA LEU A 514 22.68 -3.51 33.27
C LEU A 514 22.67 -3.22 34.78
N LYS A 515 23.24 -2.09 35.21
CA LYS A 515 23.20 -1.66 36.62
C LYS A 515 21.76 -1.45 37.09
N LEU A 516 20.94 -0.80 36.27
CA LEU A 516 19.56 -0.48 36.60
C LEU A 516 18.68 -1.74 36.61
N MET A 517 18.84 -2.61 35.61
CA MET A 517 18.18 -3.91 35.56
C MET A 517 18.48 -4.75 36.80
N LYS A 518 19.75 -4.80 37.23
CA LYS A 518 20.17 -5.50 38.45
C LYS A 518 19.54 -4.87 39.71
N LYS A 519 19.53 -3.54 39.80
CA LYS A 519 18.96 -2.80 40.94
C LYS A 519 17.46 -3.07 41.10
N HIS A 520 16.71 -3.06 40.01
CA HIS A 520 15.24 -3.19 40.00
C HIS A 520 14.75 -4.62 39.74
N ARG A 521 15.68 -5.60 39.61
CA ARG A 521 15.38 -7.01 39.32
C ARG A 521 14.51 -7.19 38.06
N VAL A 522 14.83 -6.41 37.03
CA VAL A 522 14.21 -6.52 35.70
C VAL A 522 14.57 -7.90 35.11
N PRO A 523 13.63 -8.60 34.45
CA PRO A 523 13.91 -9.87 33.79
C PRO A 523 15.05 -9.74 32.79
N GLU A 524 15.89 -10.78 32.66
CA GLU A 524 16.93 -10.80 31.65
C GLU A 524 16.29 -10.86 30.24
N PRO A 525 16.50 -9.85 29.38
CA PRO A 525 15.95 -9.83 28.05
C PRO A 525 16.71 -10.78 27.13
N THR A 526 16.04 -11.18 26.07
CA THR A 526 16.61 -12.00 24.99
C THR A 526 17.51 -11.17 24.07
N VAL A 527 17.13 -9.90 23.87
CA VAL A 527 17.86 -8.89 23.13
C VAL A 527 17.83 -7.58 23.91
N LEU A 528 18.97 -6.91 23.99
CA LEU A 528 19.11 -5.60 24.60
C LEU A 528 19.61 -4.62 23.54
N ILE A 529 18.73 -3.70 23.15
CA ILE A 529 18.99 -2.57 22.27
C ILE A 529 19.30 -1.38 23.18
N THR A 530 20.48 -0.79 23.05
CA THR A 530 20.99 0.27 23.93
C THR A 530 21.48 1.46 23.14
N SER A 531 21.79 2.55 23.83
CA SER A 531 22.31 3.78 23.22
C SER A 531 21.39 4.25 22.10
N SER A 532 20.08 4.24 22.36
CA SER A 532 19.05 4.74 21.43
C SER A 532 18.99 3.97 20.11
N GLY A 533 19.22 2.67 20.11
CA GLY A 533 19.18 1.83 18.90
C GLY A 533 20.53 1.59 18.23
N THR A 534 21.59 2.27 18.67
CA THR A 534 22.89 2.19 17.99
C THR A 534 23.71 0.95 18.35
N GLU A 535 23.33 0.22 19.40
CA GLU A 535 24.02 -0.99 19.84
C GLU A 535 23.01 -2.08 20.17
N ILE A 536 23.21 -3.28 19.60
CA ILE A 536 22.35 -4.45 19.79
C ILE A 536 23.17 -5.56 20.44
N TYR A 537 22.64 -6.16 21.52
CA TYR A 537 23.30 -7.23 22.27
C TYR A 537 22.37 -8.44 22.44
N TYR A 538 22.89 -9.63 22.17
CA TYR A 538 22.14 -10.89 22.30
C TYR A 538 22.50 -11.66 23.57
N ALA A 539 21.52 -11.93 24.43
CA ALA A 539 21.67 -12.74 25.64
C ALA A 539 21.90 -14.23 25.31
N PRO A 540 22.47 -15.03 26.24
CA PRO A 540 22.89 -14.69 27.61
C PRO A 540 24.31 -14.10 27.71
N LYS A 541 25.10 -14.15 26.64
CA LYS A 541 26.48 -13.66 26.64
C LYS A 541 26.61 -12.15 26.35
N LEU A 542 25.49 -11.50 26.01
CA LEU A 542 25.43 -10.11 25.55
C LEU A 542 26.42 -9.86 24.41
N ILE A 543 26.36 -10.72 23.39
CA ILE A 543 27.21 -10.61 22.19
C ILE A 543 26.72 -9.42 21.38
N ALA A 544 27.59 -8.46 21.10
CA ALA A 544 27.29 -7.31 20.26
C ALA A 544 27.07 -7.72 18.80
N ASP A 545 26.10 -7.12 18.13
CA ASP A 545 25.88 -7.31 16.69
C ASP A 545 26.86 -6.46 15.87
N ALA A 546 27.90 -7.09 15.35
CA ALA A 546 28.89 -6.42 14.51
C ALA A 546 28.35 -6.06 13.11
N ALA A 547 27.35 -6.78 12.60
CA ALA A 547 26.75 -6.49 11.31
C ALA A 547 25.88 -5.23 11.39
N TRP A 548 25.11 -5.08 12.47
CA TRP A 548 24.40 -3.83 12.77
C TRP A 548 25.35 -2.64 12.88
N ALA A 549 26.46 -2.80 13.63
CA ALA A 549 27.46 -1.74 13.76
C ALA A 549 28.09 -1.33 12.42
N LYS A 550 28.31 -2.27 11.49
CA LYS A 550 28.77 -1.96 10.12
C LYS A 550 27.67 -1.27 9.30
N HIS A 551 26.43 -1.71 9.44
CA HIS A 551 25.27 -1.18 8.71
C HIS A 551 24.98 0.29 9.02
N ILE A 552 25.04 0.66 10.31
CA ILE A 552 24.76 2.04 10.75
C ILE A 552 25.96 2.97 10.62
N ASP A 553 27.17 2.47 10.41
CA ASP A 553 28.38 3.28 10.14
C ASP A 553 28.41 3.79 8.69
N TYR A 554 27.24 4.15 8.17
CA TYR A 554 27.04 4.70 6.83
C TYR A 554 27.00 6.24 6.95
N GLN A 555 27.95 6.92 6.30
CA GLN A 555 28.09 8.38 6.31
C GLN A 555 28.23 9.04 7.70
N TRP A 556 28.46 8.25 8.76
CA TRP A 556 28.51 8.76 10.12
C TRP A 556 29.80 9.55 10.41
N ALA A 557 29.66 10.86 10.67
CA ALA A 557 30.79 11.77 10.90
C ALA A 557 30.70 12.51 12.26
N PRO A 558 30.80 11.80 13.41
CA PRO A 558 30.52 12.35 14.74
C PRO A 558 31.43 13.52 15.14
N LYS A 559 32.66 13.55 14.63
CA LYS A 559 33.60 14.65 14.91
C LYS A 559 33.18 15.95 14.21
N LYS A 560 32.67 15.87 12.98
CA LYS A 560 32.17 17.04 12.23
C LYS A 560 30.90 17.55 12.89
N ILE A 561 29.94 16.67 13.17
CA ILE A 561 28.70 16.99 13.90
C ILE A 561 28.99 17.67 15.24
N ARG A 562 29.88 17.11 16.07
CA ARG A 562 30.25 17.75 17.34
C ARG A 562 30.81 19.16 17.14
N LYS A 563 31.66 19.35 16.13
CA LYS A 563 32.25 20.67 15.84
C LYS A 563 31.17 21.68 15.48
N ILE A 564 30.20 21.30 14.64
CA ILE A 564 29.07 22.13 14.23
C ILE A 564 28.24 22.56 15.46
N LEU A 565 27.98 21.63 16.39
CA LEU A 565 27.11 21.88 17.55
C LEU A 565 27.84 22.43 18.79
N THR A 566 29.15 22.67 18.75
CA THR A 566 29.93 23.03 19.96
C THR A 566 29.50 24.37 20.55
N ASP A 567 29.15 25.35 19.71
CA ASP A 567 28.82 26.72 20.11
C ASP A 567 27.34 27.07 19.87
N PHE A 568 26.49 26.04 19.65
CA PHE A 568 25.07 26.26 19.39
C PHE A 568 24.36 26.71 20.69
N PRO A 569 23.70 27.89 20.70
CA PRO A 569 23.01 28.41 21.88
C PRO A 569 21.97 27.41 22.43
N GLY A 570 21.85 27.27 23.74
CA GLY A 570 20.89 26.35 24.36
C GLY A 570 21.28 24.88 24.34
N LEU A 571 22.39 24.48 23.69
CA LEU A 571 22.93 23.12 23.75
C LEU A 571 24.10 22.98 24.73
N LYS A 572 24.07 21.91 25.53
CA LYS A 572 25.16 21.53 26.42
C LYS A 572 25.49 20.05 26.31
N LEU A 573 26.72 19.74 25.93
CA LEU A 573 27.16 18.34 25.80
C LEU A 573 27.00 17.57 27.13
N GLN A 574 26.37 16.39 27.06
CA GLN A 574 26.23 15.51 28.23
C GLN A 574 27.58 14.87 28.60
N PRO A 575 27.77 14.45 29.88
CA PRO A 575 29.03 13.87 30.34
C PRO A 575 29.47 12.64 29.51
N LYS A 576 30.78 12.37 29.48
CA LYS A 576 31.38 11.25 28.70
C LYS A 576 30.70 9.89 28.92
N LYS A 577 30.13 9.67 30.10
CA LYS A 577 29.41 8.43 30.44
C LYS A 577 28.13 8.21 29.63
N GLU A 578 27.56 9.25 29.00
CA GLU A 578 26.35 9.18 28.17
C GLU A 578 26.66 9.11 26.66
N GLN A 579 27.91 9.36 26.28
CA GLN A 579 28.38 9.36 24.89
C GLN A 579 28.77 7.94 24.43
N SER A 580 28.54 7.59 23.16
CA SER A 580 29.03 6.33 22.56
C SER A 580 29.70 6.59 21.19
N ARG A 581 30.15 5.53 20.49
CA ARG A 581 30.72 5.65 19.14
C ARG A 581 29.71 6.23 18.14
N PHE A 582 28.45 5.83 18.30
CA PHE A 582 27.35 6.13 17.38
C PHE A 582 26.29 7.03 18.01
N LYS A 583 26.59 7.65 19.16
CA LYS A 583 25.63 8.52 19.85
C LYS A 583 26.32 9.74 20.43
N LEU A 584 25.85 10.92 20.02
CA LEU A 584 26.18 12.20 20.62
C LEU A 584 24.99 12.72 21.41
N SER A 585 25.15 12.92 22.71
CA SER A 585 24.06 13.32 23.60
C SER A 585 24.27 14.73 24.15
N TYR A 586 23.24 15.57 24.09
CA TYR A 586 23.21 16.95 24.58
C TYR A 586 22.02 17.15 25.53
N PHE A 587 22.15 18.10 26.46
CA PHE A 587 21.02 18.77 27.07
C PHE A 587 20.61 19.91 26.16
N ILE A 588 19.32 20.02 25.87
CA ILE A 588 18.73 21.13 25.12
C ILE A 588 17.88 21.98 26.07
N ASP A 589 17.99 23.30 25.94
CA ASP A 589 17.09 24.28 26.55
C ASP A 589 16.04 24.70 25.50
N PRO A 590 14.79 24.20 25.57
CA PRO A 590 13.78 24.43 24.55
C PRO A 590 13.32 25.90 24.46
N GLU A 591 13.61 26.72 25.47
CA GLU A 591 13.34 28.17 25.44
C GLU A 591 14.38 28.94 24.61
N VAL A 592 15.52 28.32 24.31
CA VAL A 592 16.66 28.95 23.61
C VAL A 592 16.96 28.28 22.28
N ALA A 593 16.70 26.97 22.15
CA ALA A 593 17.06 26.16 21.00
C ALA A 593 15.88 25.32 20.51
N ASP A 594 15.69 25.32 19.19
CA ASP A 594 14.70 24.49 18.51
C ASP A 594 15.38 23.32 17.77
N ILE A 595 14.73 22.16 17.77
CA ILE A 595 15.21 20.96 17.07
C ILE A 595 15.25 21.20 15.57
N GLU A 596 14.27 21.90 15.02
CA GLU A 596 14.22 22.17 13.58
C GLU A 596 15.38 23.05 13.13
N GLU A 597 15.82 23.99 13.98
CA GLU A 597 17.03 24.77 13.72
C GLU A 597 18.30 23.91 13.73
N ILE A 598 18.38 22.93 14.63
CA ILE A 598 19.51 22.01 14.72
C ILE A 598 19.55 21.10 13.49
N LYS A 599 18.40 20.53 13.08
CA LYS A 599 18.28 19.73 11.85
C LYS A 599 18.71 20.55 10.63
N ARG A 600 18.17 21.77 10.49
CA ARG A 600 18.54 22.73 9.45
C ARG A 600 20.04 22.97 9.40
N LEU A 601 20.68 23.25 10.53
CA LEU A 601 22.12 23.49 10.59
C LEU A 601 22.92 22.26 10.16
N LEU A 602 22.51 21.06 10.59
CA LEU A 602 23.15 19.81 10.17
C LEU A 602 22.99 19.58 8.65
N HIS A 603 21.81 19.87 8.10
CA HIS A 603 21.55 19.75 6.67
C HIS A 603 22.40 20.70 5.83
N GLN A 604 22.48 21.99 6.23
CA GLN A 604 23.31 23.01 5.58
C GLN A 604 24.80 22.67 5.61
N GLU A 605 25.24 21.93 6.62
CA GLU A 605 26.62 21.42 6.73
C GLU A 605 26.80 20.03 6.09
N GLU A 606 25.84 19.58 5.27
CA GLU A 606 25.81 18.32 4.54
C GLU A 606 25.95 17.09 5.46
N GLN A 607 25.41 17.16 6.68
CA GLN A 607 25.48 16.08 7.66
C GLN A 607 24.16 15.31 7.71
N ALA A 608 24.17 14.10 7.17
CA ALA A 608 23.07 13.14 7.32
C ALA A 608 23.12 12.49 8.70
N ALA A 609 22.18 12.84 9.58
CA ALA A 609 22.07 12.31 10.93
C ALA A 609 20.62 12.21 11.37
N PHE A 610 20.31 11.23 12.20
CA PHE A 610 19.01 11.11 12.85
C PHE A 610 19.05 11.89 14.17
N VAL A 611 18.08 12.79 14.35
CA VAL A 611 17.98 13.70 15.51
C VAL A 611 16.73 13.31 16.29
N GLN A 612 16.88 13.03 17.58
CA GLN A 612 15.75 12.67 18.44
C GLN A 612 15.79 13.41 19.78
N LEU A 613 14.62 13.74 20.30
CA LEU A 613 14.45 14.33 21.63
C LEU A 613 13.73 13.35 22.56
N ALA A 614 14.22 13.23 23.78
CA ALA A 614 13.57 12.51 24.87
C ALA A 614 13.36 13.43 26.08
N PHE A 615 12.20 13.30 26.73
CA PHE A 615 11.86 13.99 27.98
C PHE A 615 12.08 15.51 27.91
N GLY A 616 11.72 16.15 26.80
CA GLY A 616 11.84 17.59 26.59
C GLY A 616 13.25 18.20 26.63
N GLN A 617 14.30 17.45 26.99
CA GLN A 617 15.60 18.02 27.35
C GLN A 617 16.81 17.17 26.92
N TYR A 618 16.62 15.91 26.55
CA TYR A 618 17.72 15.02 26.15
C TYR A 618 17.73 14.84 24.64
N LEU A 619 18.63 15.57 23.98
CA LEU A 619 18.81 15.50 22.53
C LEU A 619 19.91 14.47 22.20
N ASP A 620 19.57 13.49 21.38
CA ASP A 620 20.55 12.56 20.81
C ASP A 620 20.69 12.76 19.29
N ILE A 621 21.93 12.76 18.82
CA ILE A 621 22.28 12.73 17.39
C ILE A 621 22.91 11.36 17.08
N LEU A 622 22.30 10.63 16.15
CA LEU A 622 22.62 9.26 15.76
C LEU A 622 22.96 9.18 14.26
N PRO A 623 23.61 8.10 13.79
CA PRO A 623 23.68 7.80 12.36
C PRO A 623 22.28 7.77 11.73
N LEU A 624 22.17 8.21 10.48
CA LEU A 624 20.91 8.24 9.73
C LEU A 624 20.15 6.90 9.75
N ARG A 625 20.88 5.78 9.70
CA ARG A 625 20.30 4.42 9.67
C ARG A 625 20.01 3.84 11.07
N ALA A 626 20.15 4.63 12.13
CA ALA A 626 20.06 4.14 13.50
C ALA A 626 18.97 4.87 14.30
N SER A 627 18.08 4.08 14.87
CA SER A 627 17.05 4.50 15.81
C SER A 627 16.57 3.27 16.59
N LYS A 628 15.74 3.44 17.63
CA LYS A 628 15.21 2.30 18.38
C LYS A 628 14.29 1.44 17.49
N GLY A 629 13.42 2.06 16.70
CA GLY A 629 12.54 1.43 15.73
C GLY A 629 13.28 0.71 14.60
N MET A 630 14.34 1.30 14.04
CA MET A 630 15.17 0.63 13.03
C MET A 630 15.87 -0.61 13.60
N ALA A 631 16.44 -0.50 14.81
CA ALA A 631 17.08 -1.62 15.48
C ALA A 631 16.07 -2.72 15.85
N LEU A 632 14.86 -2.34 16.27
CA LEU A 632 13.76 -3.27 16.55
C LEU A 632 13.41 -4.07 15.30
N ARG A 633 13.09 -3.39 14.18
CA ARG A 633 12.75 -3.99 12.89
C ARG A 633 13.86 -4.93 12.41
N TYR A 634 15.12 -4.49 12.51
CA TYR A 634 16.28 -5.32 12.20
C TYR A 634 16.34 -6.61 13.03
N VAL A 635 16.09 -6.54 14.33
CA VAL A 635 16.16 -7.70 15.23
C VAL A 635 15.03 -8.69 14.98
N VAL A 636 13.78 -8.21 14.91
CA VAL A 636 12.60 -9.09 14.80
C VAL A 636 12.57 -9.78 13.44
N ASP A 637 13.03 -9.09 12.39
CA ASP A 637 13.25 -9.66 11.06
C ASP A 637 14.21 -10.86 11.12
N ARG A 638 15.38 -10.67 11.74
CA ARG A 638 16.36 -11.75 11.92
C ARG A 638 15.87 -12.91 12.79
N MET A 639 14.91 -12.66 13.66
CA MET A 639 14.26 -13.68 14.48
C MET A 639 13.11 -14.38 13.75
N GLY A 640 12.64 -13.83 12.64
CA GLY A 640 11.46 -14.29 11.90
C GLY A 640 10.19 -14.14 12.73
N ILE A 641 10.04 -13.00 13.42
CA ILE A 641 8.83 -12.61 14.15
C ILE A 641 8.15 -11.51 13.34
N PRO A 642 6.92 -11.72 12.83
CA PRO A 642 6.15 -10.68 12.14
C PRO A 642 5.87 -9.49 13.07
N LEU A 643 5.88 -8.27 12.52
CA LEU A 643 5.72 -7.03 13.30
C LEU A 643 4.36 -6.96 14.00
N GLU A 644 3.32 -7.55 13.42
CA GLU A 644 1.96 -7.65 13.98
C GLU A 644 1.92 -8.48 15.26
N ARG A 645 2.98 -9.24 15.55
CA ARG A 645 3.19 -10.02 16.78
C ARG A 645 4.24 -9.41 17.69
N VAL A 646 4.62 -8.16 17.45
CA VAL A 646 5.55 -7.39 18.28
C VAL A 646 4.73 -6.34 19.03
N PHE A 647 4.75 -6.43 20.35
CA PHE A 647 4.20 -5.43 21.24
C PHE A 647 5.31 -4.49 21.71
N VAL A 648 5.08 -3.18 21.65
CA VAL A 648 6.01 -2.12 22.05
C VAL A 648 5.37 -1.24 23.13
N ALA A 649 6.10 -0.94 24.19
CA ALA A 649 5.69 0.07 25.18
C ALA A 649 6.63 1.28 25.14
N GLY A 650 6.05 2.47 24.95
CA GLY A 650 6.73 3.76 24.89
C GLY A 650 6.17 4.77 25.88
N GLY A 651 7.00 5.74 26.26
CA GLY A 651 6.65 6.78 27.23
C GLY A 651 7.36 8.12 27.00
N SER A 652 8.14 8.23 25.93
CA SER A 652 8.86 9.42 25.50
C SER A 652 8.87 9.55 23.98
N GLY A 653 9.11 10.75 23.45
CA GLY A 653 9.19 11.01 22.00
C GLY A 653 10.24 10.15 21.29
N ALA A 654 11.32 9.76 21.98
CA ALA A 654 12.33 8.84 21.44
C ALA A 654 11.85 7.38 21.29
N ASP A 655 10.62 7.05 21.70
CA ASP A 655 10.00 5.75 21.50
C ASP A 655 9.07 5.70 20.28
N GLU A 656 8.70 6.85 19.70
CA GLU A 656 7.67 6.99 18.66
C GLU A 656 7.92 6.07 17.45
N ASP A 657 9.17 5.99 17.00
CA ASP A 657 9.55 5.24 15.81
C ASP A 657 9.41 3.70 15.97
N MET A 658 9.42 3.20 17.20
CA MET A 658 9.13 1.79 17.49
C MET A 658 7.63 1.50 17.46
N MET A 659 6.78 2.52 17.64
CA MET A 659 5.34 2.37 17.84
C MET A 659 4.54 2.50 16.53
N ARG A 660 5.08 3.24 15.55
CA ARG A 660 4.48 3.40 14.22
C ARG A 660 4.61 2.14 13.35
N GLY A 661 3.72 1.98 12.37
CA GLY A 661 3.69 0.86 11.44
C GLY A 661 2.98 -0.38 11.99
N ASN A 662 3.46 -1.58 11.66
CA ASN A 662 2.71 -2.81 11.93
C ASN A 662 2.75 -3.30 13.39
N THR A 663 3.56 -2.69 14.26
CA THR A 663 3.65 -3.08 15.67
C THR A 663 2.35 -2.81 16.43
N LEU A 664 2.05 -3.64 17.42
CA LEU A 664 1.10 -3.28 18.47
C LEU A 664 1.83 -2.39 19.47
N ALA A 665 1.26 -1.26 19.88
CA ALA A 665 1.96 -0.34 20.77
C ALA A 665 1.10 0.13 21.93
N ALA A 666 1.74 0.55 23.01
CA ALA A 666 1.09 1.19 24.13
C ALA A 666 1.86 2.42 24.61
N VAL A 667 1.14 3.52 24.78
CA VAL A 667 1.62 4.71 25.50
C VAL A 667 1.19 4.57 26.95
N VAL A 668 2.13 4.46 27.89
CA VAL A 668 1.81 4.34 29.33
C VAL A 668 1.36 5.68 29.91
N ALA A 669 0.52 5.66 30.95
CA ALA A 669 -0.11 6.87 31.49
C ALA A 669 0.89 7.93 32.00
N ASN A 670 2.07 7.50 32.46
CA ASN A 670 3.13 8.39 32.96
C ASN A 670 4.07 8.91 31.86
N ARG A 671 3.54 9.12 30.66
CA ARG A 671 4.25 9.77 29.55
C ARG A 671 4.69 11.18 29.92
N HIS A 672 5.77 11.65 29.32
CA HIS A 672 6.35 12.94 29.63
C HIS A 672 5.67 14.08 28.85
N HIS A 673 5.07 15.07 29.54
CA HIS A 673 4.61 16.36 28.99
C HIS A 673 3.94 16.29 27.60
N GLU A 674 2.91 15.46 27.47
CA GLU A 674 2.14 15.29 26.21
C GLU A 674 2.94 14.74 25.01
N GLU A 675 4.20 14.31 25.17
CA GLU A 675 4.92 13.54 24.14
C GLU A 675 4.08 12.32 23.74
N LEU A 676 4.08 12.02 22.42
CA LEU A 676 3.32 10.93 21.80
C LEU A 676 1.79 11.16 21.73
N SER A 677 1.28 12.34 22.11
CA SER A 677 -0.17 12.60 22.06
C SER A 677 -0.72 12.59 20.63
N GLN A 678 0.09 12.92 19.63
CA GLN A 678 -0.24 12.87 18.21
C GLN A 678 -0.45 11.45 17.65
N LEU A 679 -0.32 10.42 18.49
CA LEU A 679 -0.49 9.01 18.11
C LEU A 679 -1.85 8.44 18.50
N ASP A 680 -2.73 9.23 19.13
CA ASP A 680 -4.05 8.82 19.64
C ASP A 680 -5.02 8.37 18.55
N ASP A 681 -4.92 8.94 17.36
CA ASP A 681 -5.73 8.58 16.20
C ASP A 681 -5.23 7.32 15.44
N ILE A 682 -4.19 6.64 15.94
CA ILE A 682 -3.64 5.43 15.30
C ILE A 682 -4.19 4.17 16.00
N ASP A 683 -5.08 3.43 15.31
CA ASP A 683 -5.80 2.25 15.84
C ASP A 683 -4.93 1.19 16.56
N ARG A 684 -3.66 1.04 16.17
CA ARG A 684 -2.72 0.06 16.76
C ARG A 684 -1.97 0.55 17.99
N ILE A 685 -2.29 1.75 18.48
CA ILE A 685 -1.61 2.38 19.61
C ILE A 685 -2.60 2.58 20.74
N TYR A 686 -2.42 1.82 21.82
CA TYR A 686 -3.28 1.88 22.99
C TYR A 686 -2.77 2.90 24.01
N PHE A 687 -3.60 3.87 24.37
CA PHE A 687 -3.31 4.82 25.44
C PHE A 687 -3.78 4.26 26.78
N SER A 688 -2.83 3.74 27.55
CA SER A 688 -3.09 3.10 28.84
C SER A 688 -3.44 4.12 29.92
N GLN A 689 -4.39 3.76 30.79
CA GLN A 689 -4.75 4.56 31.97
C GLN A 689 -3.83 4.29 33.16
N GLN A 690 -3.07 3.18 33.13
CA GLN A 690 -2.15 2.79 34.18
C GLN A 690 -0.71 3.22 33.88
N PRO A 691 0.08 3.59 34.91
CA PRO A 691 1.48 3.94 34.73
C PRO A 691 2.39 2.70 34.72
N HIS A 692 3.57 2.86 34.17
CA HIS A 692 4.68 1.93 34.22
C HIS A 692 4.31 0.51 33.75
N ALA A 693 4.82 -0.52 34.43
CA ALA A 693 4.57 -1.92 34.10
C ALA A 693 3.08 -2.31 34.21
N ALA A 694 2.26 -1.58 34.97
CA ALA A 694 0.82 -1.81 35.02
C ALA A 694 0.16 -1.43 33.68
N GLY A 695 0.59 -0.33 33.05
CA GLY A 695 0.09 0.06 31.74
C GLY A 695 0.47 -0.90 30.62
N ILE A 696 1.66 -1.50 30.72
CA ILE A 696 2.05 -2.62 29.85
C ILE A 696 1.11 -3.80 30.02
N LEU A 697 0.79 -4.19 31.25
CA LEU A 697 -0.11 -5.31 31.52
C LEU A 697 -1.55 -5.04 31.06
N GLU A 698 -2.05 -3.82 31.26
CA GLU A 698 -3.35 -3.35 30.77
C GLU A 698 -3.43 -3.46 29.25
N ALA A 699 -2.43 -2.93 28.53
CA ALA A 699 -2.40 -2.99 27.07
C ALA A 699 -2.28 -4.43 26.54
N LEU A 700 -1.48 -5.27 27.20
CA LEU A 700 -1.37 -6.69 26.83
C LEU A 700 -2.69 -7.45 27.01
N ASP A 701 -3.52 -7.08 27.99
CA ASP A 701 -4.87 -7.64 28.17
C ASP A 701 -5.84 -7.06 27.12
N HIS A 702 -5.76 -5.75 26.83
CA HIS A 702 -6.54 -5.10 25.78
C HIS A 702 -6.37 -5.76 24.41
N TYR A 703 -5.13 -6.05 24.01
CA TYR A 703 -4.82 -6.71 22.74
C TYR A 703 -5.03 -8.23 22.76
N ASP A 704 -5.49 -8.82 23.87
CA ASP A 704 -5.47 -10.26 24.13
C ASP A 704 -4.12 -10.90 23.70
N PHE A 705 -3.01 -10.23 24.02
CA PHE A 705 -1.69 -10.56 23.48
C PHE A 705 -1.23 -11.96 23.89
N PHE A 706 -1.77 -12.48 24.99
CA PHE A 706 -1.62 -13.85 25.45
C PHE A 706 -3.00 -14.51 25.58
N PRO A 707 -3.56 -15.08 24.50
CA PRO A 707 -4.89 -15.67 24.54
C PRO A 707 -5.01 -16.66 25.71
N ARG A 708 -6.00 -16.42 26.57
CA ARG A 708 -6.25 -17.24 27.77
C ARG A 708 -6.68 -18.64 27.34
N LEU A 709 -5.75 -19.60 27.40
CA LEU A 709 -6.10 -21.01 27.24
C LEU A 709 -6.92 -21.47 28.47
N PRO A 710 -8.03 -22.21 28.28
CA PRO A 710 -8.67 -22.92 29.38
C PRO A 710 -7.70 -23.93 29.98
N TYR A 711 -7.81 -24.15 31.29
CA TYR A 711 -6.89 -24.91 32.12
C TYR A 711 -6.62 -26.36 31.65
N SER A 712 -5.36 -26.76 31.86
CA SER A 712 -4.83 -28.12 32.10
C SER A 712 -4.18 -28.95 30.96
N ASP A 713 -2.93 -29.29 31.30
CA ASP A 713 -2.21 -30.56 31.12
C ASP A 713 -1.43 -30.93 29.84
N THR A 714 -0.11 -30.98 30.04
CA THR A 714 0.85 -31.99 29.55
C THR A 714 0.53 -32.72 28.24
N ARG A 715 0.77 -32.09 27.08
CA ARG A 715 0.96 -32.81 25.80
C ARG A 715 1.54 -31.96 24.65
N ARG A 716 2.54 -31.11 24.90
CA ARG A 716 3.20 -30.29 23.84
C ARG A 716 4.55 -30.82 23.36
N LYS A 717 4.66 -32.15 23.19
CA LYS A 717 5.75 -32.78 22.42
C LYS A 717 5.29 -33.39 21.09
N THR A 718 4.00 -33.26 20.73
CA THR A 718 3.40 -33.89 19.54
C THR A 718 2.84 -32.91 18.50
N MET A 719 2.87 -31.59 18.72
CA MET A 719 2.13 -30.60 17.91
C MET A 719 2.88 -30.09 16.65
N LYS A 720 3.63 -30.94 15.93
CA LYS A 720 4.22 -30.51 14.64
C LYS A 720 3.37 -30.86 13.42
N ASN A 721 2.42 -31.80 13.54
CA ASN A 721 1.56 -32.24 12.44
C ASN A 721 0.08 -32.33 12.87
N LYS A 722 -0.47 -31.35 13.61
CA LYS A 722 -1.89 -31.43 14.00
C LYS A 722 -2.77 -30.92 12.85
N LEU A 723 -3.68 -31.74 12.32
CA LEU A 723 -4.71 -31.41 11.33
C LEU A 723 -6.06 -31.25 12.05
N LEU A 724 -6.79 -30.19 11.77
CA LEU A 724 -8.22 -30.06 12.10
C LEU A 724 -9.03 -30.35 10.84
N LEU A 725 -9.68 -31.50 10.82
CA LEU A 725 -10.60 -31.91 9.77
C LEU A 725 -12.01 -31.47 10.16
N CYS A 726 -12.53 -30.47 9.48
CA CYS A 726 -13.91 -30.01 9.56
C CYS A 726 -14.70 -30.69 8.44
N THR A 727 -15.85 -31.30 8.73
CA THR A 727 -16.66 -31.95 7.69
C THR A 727 -18.14 -31.77 7.96
N ASP A 728 -18.93 -31.49 6.92
CA ASP A 728 -20.37 -31.71 7.00
C ASP A 728 -20.66 -33.21 7.14
N MET A 729 -21.85 -33.53 7.65
CA MET A 729 -22.33 -34.87 7.89
C MET A 729 -23.19 -35.36 6.73
N ASP A 730 -24.30 -34.67 6.48
CA ASP A 730 -25.31 -35.08 5.50
C ASP A 730 -24.69 -35.08 4.12
N ARG A 731 -24.87 -36.17 3.37
CA ARG A 731 -24.33 -36.37 2.02
C ARG A 731 -22.81 -36.12 1.85
N THR A 732 -22.05 -35.88 2.91
CA THR A 732 -20.59 -35.68 2.87
C THR A 732 -19.85 -36.86 3.52
N ILE A 733 -20.26 -37.32 4.70
CA ILE A 733 -19.75 -38.57 5.31
C ILE A 733 -20.88 -39.58 5.60
N MET A 734 -22.13 -39.13 5.58
CA MET A 734 -23.30 -39.99 5.66
C MET A 734 -23.79 -40.35 4.26
N PRO A 735 -23.88 -41.64 3.91
CA PRO A 735 -24.40 -42.09 2.62
C PRO A 735 -25.93 -42.08 2.59
N ASN A 736 -26.55 -40.95 2.92
CA ASN A 736 -28.00 -40.75 2.89
C ASN A 736 -28.50 -40.09 1.58
N GLY A 737 -27.66 -40.09 0.53
CA GLY A 737 -28.02 -39.65 -0.82
C GLY A 737 -28.28 -40.81 -1.79
N HIS A 738 -28.42 -40.51 -3.08
CA HIS A 738 -28.75 -41.49 -4.12
C HIS A 738 -27.54 -42.28 -4.62
N GLN A 739 -26.33 -41.76 -4.44
CA GLN A 739 -25.10 -42.36 -4.92
C GLN A 739 -24.64 -43.50 -3.99
N PRO A 740 -24.02 -44.57 -4.52
CA PRO A 740 -23.48 -45.61 -3.67
C PRO A 740 -22.18 -45.15 -2.98
N GLU A 741 -22.01 -45.54 -1.71
CA GLU A 741 -20.75 -45.40 -0.97
C GLU A 741 -19.90 -46.67 -1.12
N HIS A 742 -18.58 -46.51 -1.19
CA HIS A 742 -17.66 -47.64 -1.15
C HIS A 742 -17.69 -48.33 0.24
N PRO A 743 -17.82 -49.67 0.35
CA PRO A 743 -18.01 -50.37 1.63
C PRO A 743 -16.96 -50.05 2.71
N GLU A 744 -15.72 -49.82 2.30
CA GLU A 744 -14.59 -49.54 3.21
C GLU A 744 -14.42 -48.05 3.56
N ALA A 745 -15.13 -47.13 2.90
CA ALA A 745 -14.89 -45.69 3.00
C ALA A 745 -15.01 -45.16 4.45
N ARG A 746 -16.10 -45.52 5.16
CA ARG A 746 -16.29 -45.13 6.57
C ARG A 746 -15.33 -45.82 7.53
N ARG A 747 -14.89 -47.05 7.23
CA ARG A 747 -13.85 -47.71 8.02
C ARG A 747 -12.53 -46.93 7.93
N PHE A 748 -12.11 -46.59 6.71
CA PHE A 748 -10.89 -45.82 6.49
C PHE A 748 -10.96 -44.39 7.01
N PHE A 749 -12.12 -43.75 6.89
CA PHE A 749 -12.35 -42.44 7.51
C PHE A 749 -12.19 -42.48 9.03
N ARG A 750 -12.74 -43.51 9.70
CA ARG A 750 -12.54 -43.70 11.15
C ARG A 750 -11.08 -43.97 11.51
N GLU A 751 -10.41 -44.83 10.76
CA GLU A 751 -9.00 -45.13 10.98
C GLU A 751 -8.14 -43.87 10.86
N PHE A 752 -8.40 -43.03 9.85
CA PHE A 752 -7.76 -41.72 9.70
C PHE A 752 -8.05 -40.79 10.89
N CYS A 753 -9.31 -40.61 11.25
CA CYS A 753 -9.70 -39.74 12.37
C CYS A 753 -9.22 -40.23 13.74
N SER A 754 -8.87 -41.52 13.86
CA SER A 754 -8.30 -42.09 15.10
C SER A 754 -6.83 -41.72 15.33
N GLN A 755 -6.15 -41.16 14.32
CA GLN A 755 -4.76 -40.77 14.41
C GLN A 755 -4.57 -39.64 15.46
N PRO A 756 -3.61 -39.73 16.39
CA PRO A 756 -3.43 -38.73 17.47
C PRO A 756 -3.18 -37.29 17.01
N GLN A 757 -2.80 -37.14 15.74
CA GLN A 757 -2.48 -35.88 15.10
C GLN A 757 -3.66 -35.30 14.29
N VAL A 758 -4.79 -36.00 14.20
CA VAL A 758 -6.02 -35.51 13.59
C VAL A 758 -6.98 -35.10 14.70
N SER A 759 -7.56 -33.92 14.58
CA SER A 759 -8.73 -33.52 15.35
C SER A 759 -9.92 -33.36 14.42
N LEU A 760 -11.05 -33.93 14.81
CA LEU A 760 -12.25 -33.96 13.98
C LEU A 760 -13.29 -32.97 14.50
N ALA A 761 -13.88 -32.20 13.59
CA ALA A 761 -15.02 -31.34 13.86
C ALA A 761 -16.16 -31.63 12.87
N TYR A 762 -17.35 -31.95 13.37
CA TYR A 762 -18.54 -31.99 12.52
C TYR A 762 -19.14 -30.60 12.39
N VAL A 763 -19.45 -30.18 11.16
CA VAL A 763 -19.96 -28.85 10.83
C VAL A 763 -21.29 -28.99 10.10
N THR A 764 -22.38 -28.99 10.86
CA THR A 764 -23.69 -29.47 10.39
C THR A 764 -24.83 -28.55 10.79
N GLY A 765 -25.93 -28.59 10.03
CA GLY A 765 -27.20 -27.98 10.39
C GLY A 765 -27.97 -28.72 11.49
N ARG A 766 -27.54 -29.93 11.86
CA ARG A 766 -28.17 -30.74 12.91
C ARG A 766 -27.88 -30.15 14.30
N HIS A 767 -28.89 -30.16 15.17
CA HIS A 767 -28.68 -29.92 16.60
C HIS A 767 -27.93 -31.11 17.23
N LEU A 768 -27.21 -30.88 18.32
CA LEU A 768 -26.29 -31.84 18.96
C LEU A 768 -26.85 -33.27 19.13
N LYS A 769 -28.10 -33.43 19.59
CA LYS A 769 -28.71 -34.74 19.79
C LYS A 769 -28.83 -35.55 18.49
N LEU A 770 -29.16 -34.90 17.38
CA LEU A 770 -29.24 -35.54 16.06
C LEU A 770 -27.85 -35.90 15.51
N VAL A 771 -26.81 -35.19 15.97
CA VAL A 771 -25.42 -35.55 15.69
C VAL A 771 -25.05 -36.83 16.43
N GLU A 772 -25.41 -36.94 17.71
CA GLU A 772 -25.17 -38.16 18.51
C GLU A 772 -25.90 -39.39 17.94
N GLU A 773 -27.17 -39.22 17.54
CA GLU A 773 -27.96 -40.28 16.89
C GLU A 773 -27.32 -40.69 15.55
N ALA A 774 -26.89 -39.73 14.73
CA ALA A 774 -26.23 -40.00 13.46
C ALA A 774 -24.87 -40.70 13.64
N ILE A 775 -24.10 -40.34 14.67
CA ILE A 775 -22.83 -41.03 15.00
C ILE A 775 -23.08 -42.51 15.25
N ALA A 776 -24.13 -42.84 16.02
CA ALA A 776 -24.49 -44.21 16.34
C ALA A 776 -25.09 -44.97 15.13
N GLU A 777 -25.99 -44.34 14.36
CA GLU A 777 -26.67 -44.95 13.22
C GLU A 777 -25.70 -45.25 12.06
N TYR A 778 -24.83 -44.30 11.74
CA TYR A 778 -23.91 -44.39 10.60
C TYR A 778 -22.52 -44.89 10.97
N ASP A 779 -22.31 -45.29 12.22
CA ASP A 779 -21.05 -45.85 12.74
C ASP A 779 -19.85 -44.90 12.47
N LEU A 780 -20.04 -43.61 12.76
CA LEU A 780 -19.07 -42.53 12.52
C LEU A 780 -18.11 -42.35 13.72
N PRO A 781 -16.93 -41.74 13.53
CA PRO A 781 -16.05 -41.43 14.66
C PRO A 781 -16.67 -40.37 15.58
N VAL A 782 -16.38 -40.45 16.88
CA VAL A 782 -16.75 -39.39 17.83
C VAL A 782 -15.81 -38.19 17.60
N PRO A 783 -16.33 -36.99 17.29
CA PRO A 783 -15.47 -35.85 16.97
C PRO A 783 -14.98 -35.16 18.24
N ASP A 784 -13.90 -34.39 18.13
CA ASP A 784 -13.44 -33.50 19.22
C ASP A 784 -14.35 -32.29 19.38
N TYR A 785 -14.95 -31.84 18.26
CA TYR A 785 -15.81 -30.65 18.21
C TYR A 785 -17.07 -30.91 17.37
N VAL A 786 -18.15 -30.23 17.71
CA VAL A 786 -19.37 -30.17 16.90
C VAL A 786 -19.75 -28.71 16.74
N ILE A 787 -19.74 -28.24 15.50
CA ILE A 787 -20.36 -26.98 15.09
C ILE A 787 -21.76 -27.35 14.61
N SER A 788 -22.76 -27.08 15.45
CA SER A 788 -24.17 -27.41 15.19
C SER A 788 -24.96 -26.20 14.73
N ASP A 789 -26.21 -26.45 14.32
CA ASP A 789 -27.20 -25.41 14.05
C ASP A 789 -26.69 -24.36 13.03
N VAL A 790 -26.04 -24.85 11.97
CA VAL A 790 -25.54 -24.08 10.81
C VAL A 790 -24.36 -23.14 11.14
N GLY A 791 -23.73 -23.32 12.30
CA GLY A 791 -22.61 -22.48 12.74
C GLY A 791 -22.92 -21.68 13.99
N THR A 792 -24.16 -21.68 14.48
CA THR A 792 -24.53 -20.86 15.63
C THR A 792 -24.09 -21.44 16.96
N LYS A 793 -23.75 -22.73 17.07
CA LYS A 793 -23.26 -23.34 18.31
C LYS A 793 -22.01 -24.17 18.08
N ILE A 794 -21.09 -24.13 19.04
CA ILE A 794 -19.88 -24.94 19.03
C ILE A 794 -19.79 -25.71 20.35
N TYR A 795 -19.66 -27.02 20.25
CA TYR A 795 -19.47 -27.94 21.36
C TYR A 795 -18.09 -28.57 21.29
N ARG A 796 -17.48 -28.80 22.44
CA ARG A 796 -16.26 -29.58 22.60
C ARG A 796 -16.58 -30.88 23.34
N HIS A 797 -16.11 -31.99 22.81
CA HIS A 797 -16.25 -33.28 23.48
C HIS A 797 -15.29 -33.37 24.67
N SER A 798 -15.81 -33.67 25.85
CA SER A 798 -15.07 -33.84 27.11
C SER A 798 -15.34 -35.24 27.70
N LYS A 799 -14.68 -35.57 28.82
CA LYS A 799 -14.89 -36.88 29.47
C LYS A 799 -16.29 -37.02 30.10
N ASP A 800 -16.95 -35.89 30.35
CA ASP A 800 -18.23 -35.81 31.05
C ASP A 800 -19.40 -35.49 30.09
N GLY A 801 -19.15 -35.45 28.77
CA GLY A 801 -20.14 -35.15 27.74
C GLY A 801 -19.71 -34.00 26.82
N TRP A 802 -20.68 -33.23 26.32
CA TRP A 802 -20.43 -32.07 25.45
C TRP A 802 -20.40 -30.77 26.25
N ASP A 803 -19.29 -30.03 26.15
CA ASP A 803 -19.16 -28.68 26.71
C ASP A 803 -19.49 -27.65 25.62
N GLU A 804 -20.49 -26.79 25.83
CA GLU A 804 -20.77 -25.67 24.92
C GLU A 804 -19.71 -24.57 25.07
N ILE A 805 -19.16 -24.07 23.96
CA ILE A 805 -18.14 -23.02 23.94
C ILE A 805 -18.84 -21.65 24.02
N SER A 806 -19.04 -21.16 25.24
CA SER A 806 -19.74 -19.90 25.51
C SER A 806 -19.11 -18.66 24.88
N LEU A 807 -17.81 -18.66 24.59
CA LEU A 807 -17.15 -17.53 23.91
C LEU A 807 -17.69 -17.30 22.51
N TRP A 808 -18.03 -18.38 21.78
CA TRP A 808 -18.60 -18.24 20.44
C TRP A 808 -19.95 -17.54 20.48
N GLN A 809 -20.79 -17.88 21.46
CA GLN A 809 -22.08 -17.22 21.69
C GLN A 809 -21.91 -15.72 21.97
N GLN A 810 -20.91 -15.35 22.77
CA GLN A 810 -20.62 -13.94 23.07
C GLN A 810 -20.17 -13.17 21.82
N GLN A 811 -19.43 -13.81 20.93
CA GLN A 811 -18.94 -13.19 19.70
C GLN A 811 -20.09 -12.92 18.71
N ILE A 812 -20.93 -13.92 18.45
CA ILE A 812 -22.05 -13.76 17.50
C ILE A 812 -23.21 -12.94 18.07
N ALA A 813 -23.29 -12.77 19.39
CA ALA A 813 -24.30 -11.92 20.02
C ALA A 813 -24.23 -10.45 19.60
N ALA A 814 -23.05 -9.98 19.17
CA ALA A 814 -22.89 -8.62 18.66
C ALA A 814 -23.75 -8.37 17.40
N GLY A 815 -23.93 -9.38 16.54
CA GLY A 815 -24.73 -9.24 15.31
C GLY A 815 -26.22 -9.00 15.57
N TRP A 816 -26.71 -9.40 16.74
CA TRP A 816 -28.08 -9.08 17.20
C TRP A 816 -28.22 -7.70 17.83
N GLN A 817 -27.15 -6.92 18.00
CA GLN A 817 -27.19 -5.55 18.54
C GLN A 817 -27.98 -5.42 19.85
N GLY A 818 -27.83 -6.41 20.74
CA GLY A 818 -28.51 -6.46 22.03
C GLY A 818 -29.99 -6.84 21.98
N LYS A 819 -30.53 -7.19 20.80
CA LYS A 819 -31.89 -7.75 20.65
C LYS A 819 -31.93 -9.20 21.09
N ASN A 820 -32.99 -9.57 21.80
CA ASN A 820 -33.23 -10.96 22.17
C ASN A 820 -34.10 -11.68 21.13
N HIS A 821 -34.10 -13.01 21.19
CA HIS A 821 -34.82 -13.88 20.26
C HIS A 821 -36.32 -13.51 20.10
N GLN A 822 -36.99 -13.10 21.18
CA GLN A 822 -38.42 -12.73 21.13
C GLN A 822 -38.66 -11.40 20.39
N GLU A 823 -37.77 -10.42 20.56
CA GLU A 823 -37.88 -9.14 19.83
C GLU A 823 -37.77 -9.33 18.32
N LEU A 824 -36.93 -10.28 17.87
CA LEU A 824 -36.78 -10.64 16.46
C LEU A 824 -38.01 -11.40 15.93
N LEU A 825 -38.57 -12.32 16.71
CA LEU A 825 -39.83 -13.00 16.38
C LEU A 825 -40.99 -12.01 16.21
N ASP A 826 -41.10 -11.05 17.12
CA ASP A 826 -42.16 -10.04 17.10
C ASP A 826 -42.05 -9.14 15.86
N ALA A 827 -40.83 -8.79 15.45
CA ALA A 827 -40.55 -8.01 14.26
C ALA A 827 -40.98 -8.70 12.95
N LEU A 828 -40.83 -10.03 12.88
CA LEU A 828 -41.16 -10.83 11.70
C LEU A 828 -42.61 -11.34 11.70
N SER A 829 -43.30 -11.24 12.84
CA SER A 829 -44.70 -11.67 13.01
C SER A 829 -45.73 -11.08 12.00
N PRO A 830 -45.53 -9.90 11.37
CA PRO A 830 -46.46 -9.39 10.36
C PRO A 830 -46.48 -10.15 9.03
N CYS A 831 -45.43 -10.93 8.70
CA CYS A 831 -45.36 -11.69 7.45
C CYS A 831 -46.14 -13.00 7.55
N LYS A 832 -47.18 -13.15 6.71
CA LYS A 832 -48.10 -14.30 6.73
C LYS A 832 -47.52 -15.52 6.02
N GLU A 833 -46.48 -15.31 5.24
CA GLU A 833 -45.76 -16.30 4.45
C GLU A 833 -44.70 -17.05 5.26
N LEU A 834 -44.40 -16.56 6.48
CA LEU A 834 -43.50 -17.18 7.45
C LEU A 834 -44.29 -17.96 8.51
N ARG A 835 -43.96 -19.24 8.69
CA ARG A 835 -44.45 -20.08 9.79
C ARG A 835 -43.27 -20.58 10.59
N ILE A 836 -43.18 -20.25 11.88
CA ILE A 836 -42.08 -20.69 12.73
C ILE A 836 -41.92 -22.22 12.72
N GLN A 837 -40.68 -22.70 12.67
CA GLN A 837 -40.35 -24.13 12.83
C GLN A 837 -40.42 -24.55 14.31
N GLU A 838 -40.37 -25.85 14.58
CA GLU A 838 -40.49 -26.43 15.92
C GLU A 838 -39.39 -25.91 16.86
N GLU A 839 -39.64 -25.91 18.19
CA GLU A 839 -38.72 -25.39 19.21
C GLU A 839 -37.30 -26.01 19.10
N SER A 840 -37.20 -27.28 18.71
CA SER A 840 -35.93 -27.97 18.49
C SER A 840 -35.07 -27.42 17.35
N LYS A 841 -35.60 -26.51 16.53
CA LYS A 841 -34.91 -25.84 15.42
C LYS A 841 -34.54 -24.39 15.75
N GLN A 842 -35.04 -23.87 16.87
CA GLN A 842 -34.78 -22.51 17.32
C GLN A 842 -33.61 -22.49 18.31
N ASN A 843 -32.85 -21.40 18.32
CA ASN A 843 -31.94 -21.08 19.42
C ASN A 843 -31.75 -19.56 19.56
N ASP A 844 -31.02 -19.12 20.59
CA ASP A 844 -30.82 -17.69 20.89
C ASP A 844 -30.25 -16.88 19.71
N PHE A 845 -29.49 -17.53 18.82
CA PHE A 845 -28.84 -16.93 17.65
C PHE A 845 -29.31 -17.52 16.31
N LYS A 846 -30.47 -18.18 16.29
CA LYS A 846 -31.06 -18.78 15.09
C LYS A 846 -32.57 -18.72 15.13
N LEU A 847 -33.16 -18.08 14.12
CA LEU A 847 -34.60 -18.16 13.86
C LEU A 847 -34.87 -19.02 12.63
N SER A 848 -35.63 -20.09 12.81
CA SER A 848 -35.99 -21.01 11.73
C SER A 848 -37.47 -20.88 11.35
N TYR A 849 -37.74 -20.71 10.05
CA TYR A 849 -39.08 -20.58 9.50
C TYR A 849 -39.31 -21.56 8.34
N TYR A 850 -40.55 -22.04 8.23
CA TYR A 850 -41.12 -22.58 7.01
C TYR A 850 -41.61 -21.40 6.16
N LEU A 851 -41.18 -21.35 4.90
CA LEU A 851 -41.61 -20.34 3.93
C LEU A 851 -42.62 -20.93 2.94
N SER A 852 -43.67 -20.19 2.65
CA SER A 852 -44.63 -20.50 1.59
C SER A 852 -44.00 -20.34 0.19
N LEU A 853 -44.04 -21.39 -0.63
CA LEU A 853 -43.59 -21.33 -2.03
C LEU A 853 -44.61 -20.69 -2.99
N ASN A 854 -45.72 -20.16 -2.47
CA ASN A 854 -46.76 -19.48 -3.28
C ASN A 854 -46.38 -18.05 -3.69
N VAL A 855 -45.33 -17.49 -3.09
CA VAL A 855 -44.77 -16.16 -3.36
C VAL A 855 -43.30 -16.35 -3.73
N PRO A 856 -42.73 -15.58 -4.68
CA PRO A 856 -41.30 -15.64 -4.99
C PRO A 856 -40.46 -15.46 -3.71
N PRO A 857 -39.60 -16.42 -3.33
CA PRO A 857 -38.87 -16.38 -2.06
C PRO A 857 -38.04 -15.11 -1.87
N GLN A 858 -37.42 -14.61 -2.93
CA GLN A 858 -36.58 -13.41 -2.88
C GLN A 858 -37.33 -12.18 -2.32
N LEU A 859 -38.62 -12.01 -2.66
CA LEU A 859 -39.41 -10.88 -2.15
C LEU A 859 -39.59 -10.96 -0.62
N ILE A 860 -39.64 -12.17 -0.07
CA ILE A 860 -39.77 -12.38 1.38
C ILE A 860 -38.41 -12.20 2.05
N LEU A 861 -37.32 -12.69 1.44
CA LEU A 861 -35.95 -12.50 1.95
C LEU A 861 -35.59 -11.00 2.02
N ASP A 862 -35.81 -10.24 0.93
CA ASP A 862 -35.55 -8.80 0.90
C ASP A 862 -36.37 -8.05 1.96
N TRP A 863 -37.62 -8.47 2.19
CA TRP A 863 -38.47 -7.89 3.24
C TRP A 863 -37.93 -8.17 4.64
N ILE A 864 -37.47 -9.40 4.91
CA ILE A 864 -36.87 -9.78 6.21
C ILE A 864 -35.62 -8.94 6.48
N GLU A 865 -34.71 -8.83 5.51
CA GLU A 865 -33.51 -8.01 5.64
C GLU A 865 -33.88 -6.55 5.96
N GLN A 866 -34.88 -6.00 5.25
CA GLN A 866 -35.33 -4.64 5.50
C GLN A 866 -35.94 -4.46 6.89
N GLN A 867 -36.75 -5.41 7.39
CA GLN A 867 -37.34 -5.32 8.73
C GLN A 867 -36.28 -5.42 9.83
N LEU A 868 -35.32 -6.33 9.69
CA LEU A 868 -34.27 -6.52 10.70
C LEU A 868 -33.26 -5.36 10.67
N ALA A 869 -32.94 -4.81 9.50
CA ALA A 869 -32.11 -3.61 9.36
C ALA A 869 -32.73 -2.39 10.08
N GLN A 870 -34.06 -2.24 10.11
CA GLN A 870 -34.73 -1.17 10.89
C GLN A 870 -34.51 -1.29 12.40
N LEU A 871 -34.21 -2.49 12.89
CA LEU A 871 -33.86 -2.75 14.28
C LEU A 871 -32.35 -2.64 14.54
N GLY A 872 -31.57 -2.27 13.52
CA GLY A 872 -30.11 -2.25 13.55
C GLY A 872 -29.48 -3.64 13.45
N VAL A 873 -30.26 -4.68 13.17
CA VAL A 873 -29.79 -6.07 13.15
C VAL A 873 -29.28 -6.43 11.77
N GLU A 874 -28.00 -6.80 11.68
CA GLU A 874 -27.41 -7.36 10.47
C GLU A 874 -27.50 -8.89 10.52
N CYS A 875 -28.17 -9.48 9.53
CA CYS A 875 -28.44 -10.92 9.49
C CYS A 875 -27.94 -11.56 8.20
N GLU A 876 -27.68 -12.86 8.27
CA GLU A 876 -27.46 -13.73 7.12
C GLU A 876 -28.68 -14.66 6.98
N LEU A 877 -29.21 -14.75 5.76
CA LEU A 877 -30.37 -15.58 5.43
C LEU A 877 -29.91 -16.85 4.73
N VAL A 878 -30.03 -17.99 5.40
CA VAL A 878 -29.72 -19.31 4.84
C VAL A 878 -31.02 -19.97 4.40
N TRP A 879 -31.20 -20.10 3.08
CA TRP A 879 -32.43 -20.58 2.47
C TRP A 879 -32.24 -21.87 1.67
N SER A 880 -33.20 -22.79 1.77
CA SER A 880 -33.28 -24.03 0.97
C SER A 880 -34.72 -24.50 0.76
N ILE A 881 -34.92 -25.50 -0.10
CA ILE A 881 -36.24 -26.10 -0.36
C ILE A 881 -36.22 -27.55 0.14
N ASP A 882 -37.26 -27.93 0.88
CA ASP A 882 -37.54 -29.33 1.20
C ASP A 882 -38.39 -29.93 0.08
N ASP A 883 -37.76 -30.77 -0.75
CA ASP A 883 -38.41 -31.39 -1.91
C ASP A 883 -39.53 -32.39 -1.53
N ILE A 884 -39.50 -32.94 -0.31
CA ILE A 884 -40.46 -33.95 0.15
C ILE A 884 -41.73 -33.26 0.64
N GLU A 885 -41.57 -32.26 1.51
CA GLU A 885 -42.69 -31.53 2.13
C GLU A 885 -43.18 -30.36 1.26
N GLN A 886 -42.48 -30.04 0.16
CA GLN A 886 -42.79 -28.94 -0.77
C GLN A 886 -42.93 -27.59 -0.06
N VAL A 887 -42.02 -27.35 0.89
CA VAL A 887 -41.95 -26.11 1.69
C VAL A 887 -40.54 -25.54 1.66
N GLY A 888 -40.46 -24.25 1.87
CA GLY A 888 -39.21 -23.55 2.08
C GLY A 888 -38.65 -23.70 3.48
N LEU A 889 -37.33 -23.86 3.62
CA LEU A 889 -36.64 -23.81 4.90
C LEU A 889 -35.75 -22.57 4.94
N LEU A 890 -36.02 -21.68 5.88
CA LEU A 890 -35.26 -20.45 6.10
C LEU A 890 -34.67 -20.43 7.51
N ASP A 891 -33.37 -20.22 7.59
CA ASP A 891 -32.66 -19.92 8.83
C ASP A 891 -32.13 -18.48 8.78
N ILE A 892 -32.42 -17.72 9.83
CA ILE A 892 -31.98 -16.32 10.01
C ILE A 892 -30.95 -16.31 11.12
N LEU A 893 -29.73 -15.94 10.77
CA LEU A 893 -28.55 -15.98 11.65
C LEU A 893 -27.96 -14.57 11.79
N PRO A 894 -27.19 -14.27 12.84
CA PRO A 894 -26.32 -13.10 12.84
C PRO A 894 -25.40 -13.15 11.63
N ARG A 895 -25.09 -12.01 11.01
CA ARG A 895 -24.26 -11.95 9.79
C ARG A 895 -22.93 -12.70 9.88
N ASP A 896 -22.32 -12.72 11.06
CA ASP A 896 -21.04 -13.37 11.31
C ASP A 896 -21.16 -14.80 11.89
N ALA A 897 -22.35 -15.40 11.85
CA ALA A 897 -22.67 -16.68 12.51
C ALA A 897 -22.91 -17.84 11.53
N ASN A 898 -22.03 -18.01 10.55
CA ASN A 898 -22.09 -19.12 9.58
C ASN A 898 -21.00 -20.18 9.81
N LYS A 899 -21.08 -21.28 9.04
CA LYS A 899 -20.12 -22.40 9.09
C LYS A 899 -18.66 -21.92 8.95
N ARG A 900 -18.39 -20.96 8.07
CA ARG A 900 -17.02 -20.44 7.82
C ARG A 900 -16.49 -19.73 9.05
N GLU A 901 -17.22 -18.76 9.57
CA GLU A 901 -16.78 -17.98 10.72
C GLU A 901 -16.64 -18.84 11.98
N ALA A 902 -17.52 -19.83 12.16
CA ALA A 902 -17.39 -20.80 13.25
C ALA A 902 -16.12 -21.68 13.12
N ILE A 903 -15.76 -22.10 11.90
CA ILE A 903 -14.51 -22.83 11.65
C ILE A 903 -13.29 -21.95 11.91
N VAL A 904 -13.30 -20.69 11.45
CA VAL A 904 -12.22 -19.72 11.66
C VAL A 904 -12.06 -19.40 13.15
N PHE A 905 -13.17 -19.25 13.87
CA PHE A 905 -13.17 -19.11 15.32
C PHE A 905 -12.48 -20.31 15.99
N LEU A 906 -12.88 -21.52 15.63
CA LEU A 906 -12.30 -22.75 16.18
C LEU A 906 -10.81 -22.90 15.82
N GLN A 907 -10.42 -22.56 14.59
CA GLN A 907 -9.03 -22.51 14.13
C GLN A 907 -8.19 -21.58 15.02
N ASN A 908 -8.69 -20.36 15.26
CA ASN A 908 -8.02 -19.36 16.08
C ASN A 908 -7.91 -19.81 17.53
N GLN A 909 -8.98 -20.38 18.10
CA GLN A 909 -8.99 -20.92 19.45
C GLN A 909 -7.98 -22.06 19.63
N LEU A 910 -7.79 -22.88 18.60
CA LEU A 910 -6.82 -23.98 18.60
C LEU A 910 -5.39 -23.54 18.24
N GLY A 911 -5.22 -22.32 17.73
CA GLY A 911 -3.93 -21.75 17.29
C GLY A 911 -3.34 -22.50 16.10
N LEU A 912 -4.17 -22.93 15.15
CA LEU A 912 -3.77 -23.69 13.96
C LEU A 912 -3.50 -22.75 12.78
N ALA A 913 -2.45 -23.04 12.01
CA ALA A 913 -2.21 -22.36 10.74
C ALA A 913 -3.28 -22.75 9.72
N HIS A 914 -3.43 -21.92 8.69
CA HIS A 914 -4.46 -22.08 7.67
C HIS A 914 -4.35 -23.38 6.88
N GLU A 915 -3.12 -23.83 6.64
CA GLU A 915 -2.83 -25.10 5.98
C GLU A 915 -3.17 -26.31 6.86
N GLN A 916 -3.38 -26.13 8.16
CA GLN A 916 -3.70 -27.19 9.12
C GLN A 916 -5.20 -27.37 9.33
N VAL A 917 -6.04 -26.60 8.63
CA VAL A 917 -7.49 -26.71 8.66
C VAL A 917 -7.98 -27.14 7.30
N LEU A 918 -8.77 -28.20 7.28
CA LEU A 918 -9.30 -28.78 6.06
C LEU A 918 -10.82 -28.95 6.23
N PHE A 919 -11.59 -28.39 5.30
CA PHE A 919 -13.04 -28.50 5.29
C PHE A 919 -13.52 -29.49 4.22
N ALA A 920 -14.62 -30.21 4.46
CA ALA A 920 -15.32 -31.01 3.47
C ALA A 920 -16.83 -30.78 3.51
N GLY A 921 -17.46 -30.64 2.34
CA GLY A 921 -18.91 -30.44 2.20
C GLY A 921 -19.44 -30.91 0.84
N ASP A 922 -20.75 -30.79 0.65
CA ASP A 922 -21.46 -31.26 -0.55
C ASP A 922 -22.58 -30.33 -1.05
N SER A 923 -22.90 -29.27 -0.30
CA SER A 923 -24.12 -28.49 -0.52
C SER A 923 -23.88 -26.98 -0.63
N GLY A 924 -24.92 -26.23 -1.02
CA GLY A 924 -24.84 -24.77 -1.20
C GLY A 924 -24.60 -23.99 0.09
N ASN A 925 -24.97 -24.52 1.26
CA ASN A 925 -24.69 -23.86 2.54
C ASN A 925 -23.19 -23.93 2.93
N ASP A 926 -22.41 -24.75 2.23
CA ASP A 926 -20.97 -24.86 2.38
C ASP A 926 -20.22 -23.88 1.47
N LEU A 927 -20.94 -23.20 0.56
CA LEU A 927 -20.36 -22.31 -0.45
C LEU A 927 -19.44 -21.22 0.14
N PRO A 928 -19.76 -20.56 1.26
CA PRO A 928 -18.85 -19.59 1.88
C PRO A 928 -17.51 -20.22 2.31
N VAL A 929 -17.51 -21.47 2.77
CA VAL A 929 -16.28 -22.19 3.15
C VAL A 929 -15.53 -22.65 1.91
N LEU A 930 -16.25 -23.29 0.97
CA LEU A 930 -15.71 -23.86 -0.28
C LEU A 930 -15.08 -22.81 -1.21
N THR A 931 -15.49 -21.55 -1.11
CA THR A 931 -14.96 -20.42 -1.90
C THR A 931 -14.08 -19.48 -1.07
N SER A 932 -13.66 -19.91 0.12
CA SER A 932 -12.71 -19.18 0.97
C SER A 932 -11.26 -19.62 0.73
N PRO A 933 -10.27 -18.92 1.30
CA PRO A 933 -8.89 -19.41 1.27
C PRO A 933 -8.70 -20.78 1.94
N LEU A 934 -9.60 -21.25 2.83
CA LEU A 934 -9.47 -22.52 3.56
C LEU A 934 -9.37 -23.69 2.60
N ARG A 935 -8.47 -24.63 2.90
CA ARG A 935 -8.39 -25.88 2.13
C ARG A 935 -9.72 -26.59 2.27
N SER A 936 -10.37 -26.85 1.14
CA SER A 936 -11.76 -27.29 1.09
C SER A 936 -11.96 -28.41 0.07
N ILE A 937 -12.79 -29.37 0.43
CA ILE A 937 -13.09 -30.55 -0.37
C ILE A 937 -14.58 -30.54 -0.71
N LEU A 938 -14.90 -30.62 -2.00
CA LEU A 938 -16.25 -30.87 -2.49
C LEU A 938 -16.34 -32.35 -2.91
N VAL A 939 -17.17 -33.14 -2.23
CA VAL A 939 -17.32 -34.58 -2.50
C VAL A 939 -17.98 -34.83 -3.88
N ALA A 940 -17.73 -36.00 -4.48
CA ALA A 940 -18.13 -36.26 -5.87
C ALA A 940 -19.64 -36.38 -6.07
N ASN A 941 -20.41 -36.68 -5.02
CA ASN A 941 -21.88 -36.75 -5.03
C ASN A 941 -22.57 -35.38 -4.84
N ALA A 942 -21.80 -34.28 -4.78
CA ALA A 942 -22.34 -32.93 -4.88
C ALA A 942 -22.99 -32.69 -6.25
N ASP A 943 -23.99 -31.81 -6.31
CA ASP A 943 -24.70 -31.48 -7.55
C ASP A 943 -23.77 -30.82 -8.58
N GLU A 944 -23.98 -31.09 -9.87
CA GLU A 944 -23.16 -30.51 -10.94
C GLU A 944 -23.30 -28.98 -11.05
N ALA A 945 -24.49 -28.43 -10.75
CA ALA A 945 -24.70 -26.99 -10.70
C ALA A 945 -23.85 -26.36 -9.59
N LEU A 946 -23.79 -27.00 -8.41
CA LEU A 946 -22.95 -26.55 -7.31
C LEU A 946 -21.46 -26.66 -7.66
N LYS A 947 -21.01 -27.78 -8.22
CA LYS A 947 -19.60 -27.93 -8.67
C LYS A 947 -19.19 -26.85 -9.66
N LYS A 948 -20.08 -26.47 -10.57
CA LYS A 948 -19.84 -25.39 -11.53
C LYS A 948 -19.74 -24.04 -10.80
N GLN A 949 -20.71 -23.73 -9.95
CA GLN A 949 -20.77 -22.49 -9.19
C GLN A 949 -19.53 -22.29 -8.30
N VAL A 950 -19.14 -23.32 -7.55
CA VAL A 950 -17.97 -23.27 -6.65
C VAL A 950 -16.68 -23.04 -7.45
N ARG A 951 -16.52 -23.67 -8.63
CA ARG A 951 -15.34 -23.43 -9.50
C ARG A 951 -15.27 -21.99 -9.99
N GLU A 952 -16.38 -21.45 -10.47
CA GLU A 952 -16.44 -20.09 -11.00
C GLU A 952 -16.15 -19.05 -9.90
N LEU A 953 -16.76 -19.22 -8.73
CA LEU A 953 -16.51 -18.35 -7.58
C LEU A 953 -15.10 -18.50 -7.03
N ALA A 954 -14.56 -19.72 -6.92
CA ALA A 954 -13.19 -19.91 -6.42
C ALA A 954 -12.12 -19.32 -7.36
N VAL A 955 -12.37 -19.30 -8.67
CA VAL A 955 -11.51 -18.59 -9.63
C VAL A 955 -11.66 -17.08 -9.47
N SER A 956 -12.89 -16.59 -9.38
CA SER A 956 -13.19 -15.15 -9.19
C SER A 956 -12.54 -14.59 -7.93
N TYR A 957 -12.59 -15.33 -6.82
CA TYR A 957 -12.01 -14.94 -5.52
C TYR A 957 -10.53 -15.33 -5.37
N GLY A 958 -9.89 -15.90 -6.39
CA GLY A 958 -8.46 -16.24 -6.36
C GLY A 958 -8.08 -17.40 -5.44
N CYS A 959 -9.04 -18.16 -4.93
CA CYS A 959 -8.84 -19.28 -4.00
C CYS A 959 -8.91 -20.66 -4.67
N ALA A 960 -8.91 -20.74 -6.00
CA ALA A 960 -8.99 -22.01 -6.75
C ALA A 960 -7.95 -23.08 -6.34
N LYS A 961 -6.79 -22.68 -5.81
CA LYS A 961 -5.76 -23.61 -5.30
C LYS A 961 -6.10 -24.24 -3.95
N SER A 962 -7.03 -23.66 -3.21
CA SER A 962 -7.51 -24.15 -1.92
C SER A 962 -8.69 -25.10 -2.06
N LEU A 963 -9.23 -25.29 -3.27
CA LEU A 963 -10.38 -26.16 -3.51
C LEU A 963 -9.96 -27.46 -4.21
N TYR A 964 -10.39 -28.59 -3.65
CA TYR A 964 -10.32 -29.90 -4.30
C TYR A 964 -11.73 -30.44 -4.55
N ILE A 965 -12.01 -30.86 -5.79
CA ILE A 965 -13.28 -31.50 -6.15
C ILE A 965 -13.01 -32.99 -6.39
N ALA A 966 -13.59 -33.83 -5.53
CA ALA A 966 -13.44 -35.27 -5.60
C ALA A 966 -14.01 -35.85 -6.91
N ARG A 967 -13.43 -36.97 -7.34
CA ARG A 967 -13.75 -37.61 -8.62
C ARG A 967 -14.13 -39.06 -8.40
N ASP A 968 -15.31 -39.43 -8.88
CA ASP A 968 -15.88 -40.78 -8.71
C ASP A 968 -15.05 -41.88 -9.41
N ASN A 969 -14.36 -41.54 -10.50
CA ASN A 969 -13.61 -42.49 -11.32
C ASN A 969 -12.17 -42.78 -10.83
N THR A 970 -11.83 -42.45 -9.59
CA THR A 970 -10.47 -42.62 -9.05
C THR A 970 -10.40 -43.92 -8.22
N PRO A 971 -9.71 -44.99 -8.68
CA PRO A 971 -9.57 -46.22 -7.91
C PRO A 971 -8.66 -46.00 -6.69
N PRO A 972 -8.85 -46.74 -5.56
CA PRO A 972 -9.78 -47.86 -5.39
C PRO A 972 -11.12 -47.53 -4.69
N LEU A 973 -11.30 -46.34 -4.11
CA LEU A 973 -12.46 -46.01 -3.25
C LEU A 973 -13.56 -45.16 -3.90
N GLY A 974 -13.33 -44.61 -5.09
CA GLY A 974 -14.24 -43.61 -5.69
C GLY A 974 -14.14 -42.24 -5.01
N GLY A 975 -15.15 -41.38 -5.18
CA GLY A 975 -15.13 -40.00 -4.67
C GLY A 975 -16.39 -39.55 -3.92
N ASN A 976 -17.36 -40.46 -3.71
CA ASN A 976 -18.62 -40.15 -3.03
C ASN A 976 -18.46 -40.26 -1.51
N TYR A 977 -19.14 -39.37 -0.78
CA TYR A 977 -19.17 -39.33 0.68
C TYR A 977 -17.76 -39.36 1.31
N ALA A 978 -17.55 -40.18 2.34
CA ALA A 978 -16.29 -40.29 3.08
C ALA A 978 -15.09 -40.60 2.17
N ALA A 979 -15.28 -41.30 1.04
CA ALA A 979 -14.20 -41.55 0.08
C ALA A 979 -13.71 -40.27 -0.59
N GLY A 980 -14.61 -39.32 -0.88
CA GLY A 980 -14.26 -38.01 -1.42
C GLY A 980 -13.46 -37.17 -0.43
N VAL A 981 -13.81 -37.24 0.86
CA VAL A 981 -13.06 -36.59 1.94
C VAL A 981 -11.63 -37.14 2.02
N LEU A 982 -11.48 -38.47 2.02
CA LEU A 982 -10.16 -39.13 2.02
C LEU A 982 -9.33 -38.75 0.78
N GLN A 983 -9.96 -38.65 -0.38
CA GLN A 983 -9.29 -38.22 -1.62
C GLN A 983 -8.73 -36.80 -1.52
N GLY A 984 -9.51 -35.87 -0.96
CA GLY A 984 -9.08 -34.50 -0.75
C GLY A 984 -7.99 -34.37 0.33
N ILE A 985 -8.04 -35.20 1.36
CA ILE A 985 -6.95 -35.32 2.34
C ILE A 985 -5.65 -35.74 1.64
N ALA A 986 -5.69 -36.78 0.79
CA ALA A 986 -4.52 -37.22 0.02
C ALA A 986 -3.91 -36.08 -0.83
N HIS A 987 -4.77 -35.21 -1.37
CA HIS A 987 -4.35 -34.10 -2.22
C HIS A 987 -3.65 -32.99 -1.43
N PHE A 988 -4.25 -32.53 -0.34
CA PHE A 988 -3.73 -31.39 0.43
C PHE A 988 -2.67 -31.77 1.46
N HIS A 989 -2.71 -33.02 1.93
CA HIS A 989 -1.95 -33.54 3.05
C HIS A 989 -1.36 -34.94 2.73
N PRO A 990 -0.53 -35.07 1.69
CA PRO A 990 0.08 -36.34 1.30
C PRO A 990 1.04 -36.90 2.36
N GLU A 991 1.40 -36.12 3.38
CA GLU A 991 2.20 -36.54 4.52
C GLU A 991 1.46 -37.44 5.53
N TYR A 992 0.14 -37.55 5.45
CA TYR A 992 -0.63 -38.45 6.30
C TYR A 992 -0.84 -39.78 5.59
N GLU A 993 -0.53 -40.88 6.29
CA GLU A 993 -0.81 -42.23 5.79
C GLU A 993 -2.33 -42.45 5.74
N LEU A 994 -2.86 -42.64 4.54
CA LEU A 994 -4.24 -43.04 4.33
C LEU A 994 -4.37 -44.57 4.40
N PRO A 995 -5.36 -45.10 5.14
CA PRO A 995 -5.56 -46.54 5.21
C PRO A 995 -5.93 -47.13 3.84
N GLY A 996 -5.19 -48.15 3.38
CA GLY A 996 -5.45 -48.85 2.12
C GLY A 996 -4.59 -48.43 0.93
N GLU A 997 -3.63 -47.51 1.11
CA GLU A 997 -2.54 -47.22 0.15
C GLU A 997 -1.30 -48.12 0.32
#